data_AF-A0A7D5P4G7-F1
#
_entry.id   AF-A0A7D5P4G7-F1
#
_cell.length_a   1.000
_cell.length_b   1.000
_cell.length_c   1.000
_cell.angle_alpha   90.00
_cell.angle_beta   90.00
_cell.angle_gamma   90.00
#
_symmetry.space_group_name_H-M   'P 1'
#
loop_
_entity.id
_entity.type
_entity.pdbx_description
1 polymer ?
#
loop_
_entity_poly.entity_id
_entity_poly.type
_entity_poly.pdbx_seq_one_letter_code
_entity_poly.pdbx_strand_id
1 'polypeptide(L)'
;MSNNRWFYELKQNGMLISPSVLEDELPKGPAPVDQQKYEKLRDAYAKFRTWFEQEERPDPTPLRIWINALFESFLEYGSSTWQKDASVSDRFKLKTSELQLELRPDRVLFFQSESNPRLMLKIDRTSRAVGMGRARSEYSKFVELLRGTGVKLGIITNGMQVRLVYAAMDSDSWVEWDVARWFENIEGREQLAGFQALCGPEFNTKGNEHRLLQAVLDSRSKQGELSQVLGENTRLAVEELLSSLDRSMRLYPEMRDILLKDPVSHSTISEEEELEALYQASIRLVMRIVVVLFAESRDLLPRNIESYHASYGVEGLYALLKKAETTLGLNSLETAQYSWPRLLSLFRLIHEGSSDVNLNIIPYGGALFRRGDKKSSDPVLRALALFEDQRNEVSDATVLKVLNWLKKGEVRIKVGRSTRKVSGLVDFSDLRTEYIGMMYEGLLDYRLRRVKEEEKAVIFLNIGEQPALPLSLLESLDDSSLKNMIKELGKVETKKLDDEDEEGSEGPEDEACSNEEPELEAISSEEEGPSLSCNDVVPDALLWAMRAVEKAGIVKRPRGKNPDMIRYEEERRKAAARLIVKEVKAGETYLVRGSGTRKGTGTFYTKPQLAVPTVIRTLEPLLNDVKEVEGRKVLVPKTPEEILSVKVCDPAMGSGSFLVAALNYITDCLYSSLWEHNRFRSLPEDQTAVVLPFGERSKGLLPEDIIPCRTDDEAFEMKVKARLKRYVVERCIYGVDINHLAVELAKLSLWVETMDRGLPFGFLDHKLKCGNSLVGCWADRFQEYPLLAWKREGGDAKHDGVHHKKKVWTEEIKDIYSKKVKPELESILLGQHTLDDWEYGDDGVPRALMADLGKRIADLHDLPLFGDGFERREQAYRSAFEDNKEFQDLRSRFDLWCAVWFWPGDWMDEPPTPKAFYSPSESMMKRARALAQKFGVLPLGAGVPRRVRQRGRRLRRRSGKPAMGGIQAHIKGILLSI
;
A
#
# COMPACT_ATOMS: atom_id res chain seq x y z
N MET A 1 32.03 -8.01 6.97
CA MET A 1 31.89 -6.86 6.05
C MET A 1 31.58 -7.43 4.67
N SER A 2 30.59 -6.91 3.95
CA SER A 2 30.20 -7.43 2.62
C SER A 2 31.30 -7.12 1.61
N ASN A 3 31.66 -8.10 0.76
CA ASN A 3 32.67 -7.95 -0.30
C ASN A 3 32.21 -7.03 -1.45
N ASN A 4 30.94 -6.62 -1.46
CA ASN A 4 30.32 -5.82 -2.54
C ASN A 4 29.91 -4.41 -2.08
N ARG A 5 30.60 -3.85 -1.07
CA ARG A 5 30.28 -2.53 -0.51
C ARG A 5 30.24 -1.41 -1.57
N TRP A 6 31.12 -1.48 -2.56
CA TRP A 6 31.22 -0.53 -3.68
C TRP A 6 29.88 -0.29 -4.40
N PHE A 7 28.99 -1.28 -4.47
CA PHE A 7 27.72 -1.17 -5.19
C PHE A 7 26.69 -0.35 -4.43
N TYR A 8 26.67 -0.44 -3.09
CA TYR A 8 25.72 0.27 -2.23
C TYR A 8 26.03 1.77 -2.09
N GLU A 9 27.25 2.17 -2.43
CA GLU A 9 27.68 3.57 -2.40
C GLU A 9 27.37 4.32 -3.71
N LEU A 10 26.86 3.59 -4.72
CA LEU A 10 26.42 4.17 -6.00
C LEU A 10 25.04 4.83 -5.85
N LYS A 11 24.77 5.81 -6.71
CA LYS A 11 23.41 6.36 -6.82
C LYS A 11 22.52 5.35 -7.53
N GLN A 12 21.33 5.11 -6.99
CA GLN A 12 20.38 4.13 -7.52
C GLN A 12 18.97 4.72 -7.57
N ASN A 13 18.14 4.18 -8.47
CA ASN A 13 16.70 4.42 -8.52
C ASN A 13 16.01 3.09 -8.73
N GLY A 14 15.19 2.71 -7.75
CA GLY A 14 14.73 1.35 -7.63
C GLY A 14 15.87 0.34 -7.44
N MET A 15 15.52 -0.90 -7.15
CA MET A 15 16.52 -1.97 -7.03
C MET A 15 16.82 -2.53 -8.42
N LEU A 16 18.03 -2.31 -8.93
CA LEU A 16 18.50 -2.95 -10.15
C LEU A 16 18.94 -4.39 -9.87
N ILE A 17 19.90 -4.57 -8.95
CA ILE A 17 20.37 -5.87 -8.47
C ILE A 17 20.32 -5.84 -6.95
N SER A 18 19.73 -6.86 -6.34
CA SER A 18 19.62 -6.97 -4.89
C SER A 18 20.98 -7.34 -4.26
N PRO A 19 21.23 -6.97 -3.00
CA PRO A 19 22.41 -7.41 -2.25
C PRO A 19 22.66 -8.92 -2.34
N SER A 20 21.59 -9.69 -2.23
CA SER A 20 21.66 -11.15 -2.23
C SER A 20 22.10 -11.73 -3.56
N VAL A 21 21.50 -11.29 -4.66
CA VAL A 21 21.90 -11.72 -5.99
C VAL A 21 23.31 -11.25 -6.30
N LEU A 22 23.68 -10.03 -5.89
CA LEU A 22 25.03 -9.54 -6.12
C LEU A 22 26.09 -10.34 -5.35
N GLU A 23 25.79 -10.80 -4.13
CA GLU A 23 26.66 -11.70 -3.37
C GLU A 23 26.72 -13.12 -3.97
N ASP A 24 25.62 -13.64 -4.52
CA ASP A 24 25.60 -14.93 -5.22
C ASP A 24 26.41 -14.88 -6.52
N GLU A 25 26.27 -13.78 -7.26
CA GLU A 25 26.89 -13.56 -8.57
C GLU A 25 28.37 -13.12 -8.46
N LEU A 26 28.72 -12.35 -7.42
CA LEU A 26 30.06 -11.87 -7.11
C LEU A 26 30.46 -12.16 -5.64
N PRO A 27 30.62 -13.43 -5.23
CA PRO A 27 30.86 -13.80 -3.83
C PRO A 27 32.21 -13.31 -3.27
N LYS A 28 33.20 -13.13 -4.15
CA LYS A 28 34.55 -12.64 -3.79
C LYS A 28 34.70 -11.13 -3.98
N GLY A 29 33.63 -10.42 -4.37
CA GLY A 29 33.72 -9.04 -4.84
C GLY A 29 34.35 -8.93 -6.24
N PRO A 30 34.46 -7.71 -6.78
CA PRO A 30 35.06 -7.48 -8.08
C PRO A 30 36.59 -7.69 -8.03
N ALA A 31 37.15 -8.23 -9.11
CA ALA A 31 38.59 -8.39 -9.23
C ALA A 31 39.29 -7.02 -9.33
N PRO A 32 40.47 -6.82 -8.71
CA PRO A 32 41.20 -5.57 -8.83
C PRO A 32 41.49 -5.23 -10.30
N VAL A 33 41.30 -3.96 -10.66
CA VAL A 33 41.59 -3.46 -12.01
C VAL A 33 43.08 -3.57 -12.30
N ASP A 34 43.45 -4.10 -13.47
CA ASP A 34 44.84 -4.14 -13.92
C ASP A 34 45.45 -2.72 -14.00
N GLN A 35 46.65 -2.57 -13.45
CA GLN A 35 47.30 -1.25 -13.31
C GLN A 35 47.57 -0.61 -14.68
N GLN A 36 47.94 -1.39 -15.70
CA GLN A 36 48.21 -0.86 -17.04
C GLN A 36 46.92 -0.41 -17.73
N LYS A 37 45.81 -1.15 -17.57
CA LYS A 37 44.48 -0.76 -18.04
C LYS A 37 43.99 0.52 -17.35
N TYR A 38 44.17 0.59 -16.03
CA TYR A 38 43.78 1.75 -15.23
C TYR A 38 44.50 3.03 -15.68
N GLU A 39 45.82 2.96 -15.90
CA GLU A 39 46.61 4.11 -16.36
C GLU A 39 46.19 4.58 -17.75
N LYS A 40 45.98 3.66 -18.69
CA LYS A 40 45.48 3.99 -20.03
C LYS A 40 44.09 4.64 -20.00
N LEU A 41 43.20 4.14 -19.15
CA LEU A 41 41.86 4.70 -18.98
C LEU A 41 41.93 6.10 -18.36
N ARG A 42 42.78 6.29 -17.33
CA ARG A 42 43.01 7.59 -16.70
C ARG A 42 43.54 8.64 -17.68
N ASP A 43 44.45 8.25 -18.58
CA ASP A 43 45.00 9.16 -19.60
C ASP A 43 43.95 9.56 -20.64
N ALA A 44 43.06 8.63 -21.02
CA ALA A 44 41.92 8.93 -21.87
C ALA A 44 40.90 9.84 -21.16
N TYR A 45 40.64 9.59 -19.87
CA TYR A 45 39.77 10.41 -19.04
C TYR A 45 40.31 11.84 -18.88
N ALA A 46 41.61 12.02 -18.63
CA ALA A 46 42.21 13.35 -18.50
C ALA A 46 42.02 14.20 -19.76
N LYS A 47 42.19 13.61 -20.95
CA LYS A 47 41.93 14.28 -22.24
C LYS A 47 40.46 14.65 -22.42
N PHE A 48 39.56 13.75 -22.03
CA PHE A 48 38.12 13.98 -22.09
C PHE A 48 37.66 15.06 -21.10
N ARG A 49 38.16 15.04 -19.85
CA ARG A 49 37.79 16.00 -18.81
C ARG A 49 38.15 17.43 -19.21
N THR A 50 39.36 17.65 -19.73
CA THR A 50 39.79 18.96 -20.24
C THR A 50 38.89 19.47 -21.36
N TRP A 51 38.37 18.57 -22.21
CA TRP A 51 37.40 18.92 -23.23
C TRP A 51 35.99 19.16 -22.65
N PHE A 52 35.56 18.37 -21.68
CA PHE A 52 34.23 18.47 -21.06
C PHE A 52 34.06 19.76 -20.25
N GLU A 53 35.13 20.29 -19.65
CA GLU A 53 35.12 21.54 -18.88
C GLU A 53 35.03 22.82 -19.76
N GLN A 54 35.20 22.72 -21.09
CA GLN A 54 35.06 23.85 -22.01
C GLN A 54 33.59 24.31 -22.14
N GLU A 55 33.37 25.62 -22.21
CA GLU A 55 32.02 26.21 -22.35
C GLU A 55 31.40 25.90 -23.72
N GLU A 56 32.16 26.02 -24.80
CA GLU A 56 31.77 25.62 -26.16
C GLU A 56 32.46 24.30 -26.54
N ARG A 57 31.69 23.28 -26.93
CA ARG A 57 32.18 21.91 -27.24
C ARG A 57 31.98 21.54 -28.72
N PRO A 58 32.70 22.17 -29.66
CA PRO A 58 32.42 22.03 -31.09
C PRO A 58 32.86 20.67 -31.67
N ASP A 59 33.88 20.01 -31.11
CA ASP A 59 34.40 18.72 -31.60
C ASP A 59 34.06 17.56 -30.65
N PRO A 60 33.23 16.57 -31.03
CA PRO A 60 32.89 15.42 -30.18
C PRO A 60 33.98 14.33 -30.12
N THR A 61 35.13 14.52 -30.78
CA THR A 61 36.19 13.50 -30.88
C THR A 61 36.72 13.02 -29.52
N PRO A 62 37.02 13.89 -28.53
CA PRO A 62 37.49 13.45 -27.21
C PRO A 62 36.48 12.58 -26.47
N LEU A 63 35.18 12.91 -26.54
CA LEU A 63 34.10 12.08 -25.99
C LEU A 63 34.05 10.70 -26.67
N ARG A 64 34.17 10.65 -28.00
CA ARG A 64 34.16 9.38 -28.75
C ARG A 64 35.36 8.50 -28.38
N ILE A 65 36.55 9.09 -28.23
CA ILE A 65 37.76 8.38 -27.79
C ILE A 65 37.56 7.84 -26.37
N TRP A 66 36.99 8.64 -25.47
CA TRP A 66 36.68 8.22 -24.10
C TRP A 66 35.69 7.05 -24.05
N ILE A 67 34.57 7.14 -24.77
CA ILE A 67 33.57 6.08 -24.83
C ILE A 67 34.16 4.79 -25.43
N ASN A 68 35.03 4.88 -26.43
CA ASN A 68 35.76 3.71 -26.96
C ASN A 68 36.72 3.13 -25.92
N ALA A 69 37.48 3.97 -25.22
CA ALA A 69 38.40 3.52 -24.18
C ALA A 69 37.64 2.79 -23.05
N LEU A 70 36.48 3.30 -22.67
CA LEU A 70 35.67 2.72 -21.60
C LEU A 70 34.94 1.43 -22.02
N PHE A 71 34.14 1.47 -23.09
CA PHE A 71 33.25 0.35 -23.45
C PHE A 71 33.87 -0.70 -24.38
N GLU A 72 35.01 -0.42 -25.01
CA GLU A 72 35.71 -1.39 -25.86
C GLU A 72 37.04 -1.80 -25.24
N SER A 73 37.97 -0.86 -25.02
CA SER A 73 39.31 -1.20 -24.55
C SER A 73 39.36 -1.67 -23.10
N PHE A 74 38.61 -1.03 -22.20
CA PHE A 74 38.63 -1.34 -20.77
C PHE A 74 37.74 -2.53 -20.42
N LEU A 75 36.51 -2.57 -20.95
CA LEU A 75 35.62 -3.72 -20.82
C LEU A 75 36.02 -4.91 -21.69
N GLU A 76 36.98 -4.77 -22.62
CA GLU A 76 37.48 -5.85 -23.48
C GLU A 76 36.45 -6.45 -24.45
N TYR A 77 35.45 -5.65 -24.84
CA TYR A 77 34.55 -6.03 -25.94
C TYR A 77 35.26 -5.89 -27.28
N GLY A 78 35.26 -6.96 -28.08
CA GLY A 78 35.80 -6.94 -29.44
C GLY A 78 35.07 -5.92 -30.32
N SER A 79 35.79 -5.24 -31.21
CA SER A 79 35.23 -4.17 -32.07
C SER A 79 34.09 -4.64 -32.99
N SER A 80 34.00 -5.95 -33.27
CA SER A 80 32.91 -6.59 -34.03
C SER A 80 31.64 -6.89 -33.22
N THR A 81 31.66 -6.77 -31.90
CA THR A 81 30.49 -7.00 -31.01
C THR A 81 29.54 -5.81 -30.96
N TRP A 82 30.03 -4.61 -31.30
CA TRP A 82 29.26 -3.38 -31.29
C TRP A 82 28.81 -2.99 -32.69
N GLN A 83 27.49 -2.86 -32.89
CA GLN A 83 26.96 -2.03 -33.98
C GLN A 83 26.98 -0.56 -33.53
N LYS A 84 27.47 0.35 -34.38
CA LYS A 84 27.79 1.74 -34.01
C LYS A 84 27.15 2.71 -34.99
N ASP A 85 26.53 3.76 -34.46
CA ASP A 85 26.00 4.89 -35.22
C ASP A 85 25.20 4.45 -36.47
N ALA A 86 25.74 4.69 -37.67
CA ALA A 86 25.09 4.39 -38.94
C ALA A 86 24.95 2.87 -39.24
N SER A 87 25.69 2.00 -38.56
CA SER A 87 25.58 0.54 -38.73
C SER A 87 24.54 -0.13 -37.83
N VAL A 88 23.85 0.65 -36.98
CA VAL A 88 22.73 0.15 -36.16
C VAL A 88 21.52 -0.12 -37.04
N SER A 89 20.99 -1.34 -36.98
CA SER A 89 19.82 -1.79 -37.75
C SER A 89 18.56 -0.96 -37.45
N ASP A 90 17.74 -0.72 -38.49
CA ASP A 90 16.45 -0.03 -38.40
C ASP A 90 15.47 -0.67 -37.41
N ARG A 91 15.63 -1.97 -37.09
CA ARG A 91 14.80 -2.68 -36.10
C ARG A 91 14.91 -2.12 -34.67
N PHE A 92 15.97 -1.34 -34.40
CA PHE A 92 16.21 -0.70 -33.10
C PHE A 92 15.89 0.79 -33.10
N LYS A 93 15.13 1.24 -34.09
CA LYS A 93 14.66 2.60 -34.18
C LYS A 93 13.18 2.63 -33.82
N LEU A 94 12.82 3.58 -32.97
CA LEU A 94 11.44 3.80 -32.56
C LEU A 94 10.99 5.16 -33.09
N LYS A 95 9.90 5.17 -33.86
CA LYS A 95 9.23 6.42 -34.22
C LYS A 95 8.15 6.68 -33.18
N THR A 96 8.34 7.73 -32.38
CA THR A 96 7.38 8.08 -31.34
C THR A 96 6.16 8.76 -31.95
N SER A 97 4.99 8.50 -31.36
CA SER A 97 3.71 9.06 -31.81
C SER A 97 3.59 10.57 -31.55
N GLU A 98 4.37 11.11 -30.62
CA GLU A 98 4.17 12.47 -30.06
C GLU A 98 4.88 13.58 -30.83
N LEU A 99 5.96 13.30 -31.59
CA LEU A 99 6.80 14.34 -32.22
C LEU A 99 7.34 14.00 -33.62
N GLN A 100 6.99 12.85 -34.21
CA GLN A 100 7.66 12.30 -35.41
C GLN A 100 9.19 12.22 -35.30
N LEU A 101 9.73 12.21 -34.08
CA LEU A 101 11.16 12.09 -33.81
C LEU A 101 11.57 10.61 -33.85
N GLU A 102 12.57 10.29 -34.67
CA GLU A 102 13.13 8.94 -34.75
C GLU A 102 14.15 8.74 -33.63
N LEU A 103 13.77 8.01 -32.59
CA LEU A 103 14.67 7.61 -31.51
C LEU A 103 15.54 6.45 -31.98
N ARG A 104 16.85 6.59 -31.78
CA ARG A 104 17.84 5.53 -32.06
C ARG A 104 18.92 5.46 -31.00
N PRO A 105 19.47 4.28 -30.70
CA PRO A 105 20.65 4.14 -29.85
C PRO A 105 21.91 4.54 -30.62
N ASP A 106 22.96 4.93 -29.90
CA ASP A 106 24.27 5.24 -30.49
C ASP A 106 25.07 3.95 -30.74
N ARG A 107 24.92 2.95 -29.87
CA ARG A 107 25.50 1.63 -30.06
C ARG A 107 24.58 0.51 -29.58
N VAL A 108 24.73 -0.66 -30.17
CA VAL A 108 24.04 -1.88 -29.74
C VAL A 108 25.07 -3.00 -29.60
N LEU A 109 25.08 -3.63 -28.43
CA LEU A 109 25.98 -4.72 -28.09
C LEU A 109 25.32 -6.07 -28.41
N PHE A 110 26.04 -6.89 -29.18
CA PHE A 110 25.71 -8.28 -29.47
C PHE A 110 26.77 -9.21 -28.88
N PHE A 111 26.34 -10.40 -28.48
CA PHE A 111 27.24 -11.47 -28.08
C PHE A 111 27.10 -12.65 -29.06
N GLN A 112 28.23 -13.15 -29.59
CA GLN A 112 28.32 -14.34 -30.48
C GLN A 112 27.19 -14.53 -31.52
N SER A 113 27.19 -13.80 -32.64
CA SER A 113 26.25 -14.00 -33.78
C SER A 113 24.74 -14.10 -33.44
N GLU A 114 24.33 -13.72 -32.23
CA GLU A 114 22.95 -13.81 -31.79
C GLU A 114 22.08 -12.76 -32.50
N SER A 115 20.84 -13.14 -32.77
CA SER A 115 19.83 -12.24 -33.34
C SER A 115 19.36 -11.18 -32.33
N ASN A 116 19.48 -11.41 -31.01
CA ASN A 116 18.97 -10.51 -29.97
C ASN A 116 20.07 -9.63 -29.35
N PRO A 117 19.82 -8.32 -29.19
CA PRO A 117 20.77 -7.42 -28.55
C PRO A 117 20.78 -7.66 -27.03
N ARG A 118 21.96 -7.57 -26.42
CA ARG A 118 22.10 -7.69 -24.96
C ARG A 118 21.97 -6.33 -24.28
N LEU A 119 22.59 -5.31 -24.87
CA LEU A 119 22.61 -3.98 -24.27
C LEU A 119 22.57 -2.88 -25.33
N MET A 120 21.77 -1.85 -25.10
CA MET A 120 21.80 -0.62 -25.89
C MET A 120 22.63 0.45 -25.19
N LEU A 121 23.36 1.27 -25.95
CA LEU A 121 24.09 2.40 -25.41
C LEU A 121 23.62 3.70 -26.07
N LYS A 122 23.26 4.68 -25.24
CA LYS A 122 22.87 6.03 -25.65
C LYS A 122 23.86 7.05 -25.10
N ILE A 123 24.34 7.94 -25.97
CA ILE A 123 25.29 8.99 -25.60
C ILE A 123 24.53 10.31 -25.54
N ASP A 124 24.38 10.86 -24.34
CA ASP A 124 23.85 12.21 -24.14
C ASP A 124 24.99 13.23 -24.40
N ARG A 125 24.91 13.90 -25.54
CA ARG A 125 25.91 14.88 -25.99
C ARG A 125 25.60 16.29 -25.51
N THR A 126 24.37 16.52 -25.06
CA THR A 126 23.80 17.83 -24.79
C THR A 126 23.85 18.19 -23.32
N SER A 127 23.65 17.22 -22.43
CA SER A 127 23.43 17.51 -21.01
C SER A 127 24.69 17.40 -20.17
N ARG A 128 24.87 18.36 -19.25
CA ARG A 128 25.96 18.32 -18.26
C ARG A 128 25.75 17.28 -17.16
N ALA A 129 24.49 16.93 -16.85
CA ALA A 129 24.15 15.89 -15.89
C ALA A 129 22.99 15.02 -16.41
N VAL A 130 23.16 13.70 -16.46
CA VAL A 130 22.15 12.74 -16.92
C VAL A 130 21.02 12.60 -15.90
N GLY A 131 19.77 12.59 -16.36
CA GLY A 131 18.59 12.36 -15.49
C GLY A 131 18.15 13.55 -14.64
N MET A 132 18.80 14.71 -14.75
CA MET A 132 18.17 15.99 -14.45
C MET A 132 17.87 16.58 -15.82
N GLY A 133 16.59 16.64 -16.20
CA GLY A 133 16.24 17.58 -17.24
C GLY A 133 15.41 17.36 -18.53
N ARG A 134 15.59 18.03 -19.69
CA ARG A 134 16.87 18.29 -20.35
C ARG A 134 17.41 16.92 -20.61
N ALA A 135 18.27 16.49 -19.71
CA ALA A 135 18.75 15.12 -19.65
C ALA A 135 17.73 14.10 -19.13
N ARG A 136 16.72 14.50 -18.34
CA ARG A 136 15.60 13.61 -18.00
C ARG A 136 14.71 13.35 -19.22
N SER A 137 14.55 14.31 -20.13
CA SER A 137 13.92 14.07 -21.44
C SER A 137 14.70 13.04 -22.25
N GLU A 138 16.03 13.14 -22.31
CA GLU A 138 16.87 12.13 -22.99
C GLU A 138 16.82 10.77 -22.29
N TYR A 139 16.75 10.75 -20.96
CA TYR A 139 16.54 9.53 -20.18
C TYR A 139 15.17 8.90 -20.46
N SER A 140 14.08 9.67 -20.43
CA SER A 140 12.72 9.21 -20.73
C SER A 140 12.63 8.65 -22.15
N LYS A 141 13.19 9.35 -23.15
CA LYS A 141 13.30 8.87 -24.53
C LYS A 141 14.10 7.56 -24.61
N PHE A 142 15.15 7.41 -23.82
CA PHE A 142 15.91 6.17 -23.79
C PHE A 142 15.12 5.01 -23.18
N VAL A 143 14.37 5.24 -22.10
CA VAL A 143 13.47 4.24 -21.53
C VAL A 143 12.35 3.87 -22.51
N GLU A 144 11.78 4.84 -23.21
CA GLU A 144 10.79 4.62 -24.27
C GLU A 144 11.37 3.79 -25.41
N LEU A 145 12.60 4.08 -25.84
CA LEU A 145 13.32 3.30 -26.84
C LEU A 145 13.52 1.85 -26.39
N LEU A 146 13.94 1.61 -25.15
CA LEU A 146 14.08 0.27 -24.59
C LEU A 146 12.73 -0.49 -24.59
N ARG A 147 11.66 0.16 -24.12
CA ARG A 147 10.31 -0.41 -24.08
C ARG A 147 9.78 -0.74 -25.49
N GLY A 148 9.91 0.20 -26.42
CA GLY A 148 9.40 0.07 -27.79
C GLY A 148 10.18 -0.90 -28.67
N THR A 149 11.49 -1.08 -28.42
CA THR A 149 12.32 -2.08 -29.12
C THR A 149 12.30 -3.46 -28.47
N GLY A 150 11.74 -3.57 -27.26
CA GLY A 150 11.70 -4.82 -26.48
C GLY A 150 13.01 -5.17 -25.77
N VAL A 151 14.03 -4.32 -25.86
CA VAL A 151 15.32 -4.54 -25.18
C VAL A 151 15.25 -4.06 -23.75
N LYS A 152 15.50 -4.95 -22.79
CA LYS A 152 15.26 -4.68 -21.37
C LYS A 152 16.37 -3.91 -20.67
N LEU A 153 17.62 -3.99 -21.16
CA LEU A 153 18.78 -3.35 -20.55
C LEU A 153 19.45 -2.33 -21.48
N GLY A 154 19.89 -1.23 -20.90
CA GLY A 154 20.61 -0.19 -21.62
C GLY A 154 21.54 0.64 -20.73
N ILE A 155 22.52 1.29 -21.33
CA ILE A 155 23.39 2.27 -20.68
C ILE A 155 23.18 3.63 -21.32
N ILE A 156 22.97 4.65 -20.50
CA ILE A 156 22.98 6.05 -20.92
C ILE A 156 24.15 6.77 -20.26
N THR A 157 24.90 7.55 -21.03
CA THR A 157 26.08 8.24 -20.53
C THR A 157 26.35 9.56 -21.25
N ASN A 158 26.83 10.56 -20.52
CA ASN A 158 27.41 11.79 -21.07
C ASN A 158 28.94 11.80 -20.97
N GLY A 159 29.55 10.65 -20.65
CA GLY A 159 30.97 10.47 -20.40
C GLY A 159 31.39 10.70 -18.94
N MET A 160 30.73 11.60 -18.20
CA MET A 160 30.99 11.84 -16.77
C MET A 160 30.12 11.00 -15.84
N GLN A 161 28.90 10.70 -16.27
CA GLN A 161 27.99 9.79 -15.58
C GLN A 161 27.72 8.59 -16.49
N VAL A 162 27.74 7.40 -15.91
CA VAL A 162 27.37 6.16 -16.59
C VAL A 162 26.22 5.54 -15.82
N ARG A 163 25.07 5.38 -16.46
CA ARG A 163 23.88 4.84 -15.84
C ARG A 163 23.45 3.56 -16.54
N LEU A 164 23.45 2.44 -15.81
CA LEU A 164 22.91 1.16 -16.26
C LEU A 164 21.43 1.12 -15.89
N VAL A 165 20.58 0.89 -16.89
CA VAL A 165 19.12 1.04 -16.83
C VAL A 165 18.47 -0.28 -17.23
N TYR A 166 17.50 -0.71 -16.42
CA TYR A 166 16.53 -1.72 -16.76
C TYR A 166 15.17 -1.07 -16.99
N ALA A 167 14.49 -1.40 -18.09
CA ALA A 167 13.17 -0.88 -18.42
C ALA A 167 12.16 -2.03 -18.59
N ALA A 168 11.22 -2.12 -17.64
CA ALA A 168 10.01 -2.92 -17.74
C ALA A 168 8.85 -2.08 -18.31
N MET A 169 7.70 -2.71 -18.55
CA MET A 169 6.52 -2.01 -19.07
C MET A 169 5.93 -1.01 -18.05
N ASP A 170 6.07 -1.31 -16.76
CA ASP A 170 5.46 -0.61 -15.63
C ASP A 170 6.46 0.18 -14.77
N SER A 171 7.76 -0.06 -14.95
CA SER A 171 8.81 0.43 -14.07
C SER A 171 10.14 0.50 -14.80
N ASP A 172 11.03 1.34 -14.28
CA ASP A 172 12.44 1.37 -14.63
C ASP A 172 13.27 1.36 -13.35
N SER A 173 14.45 0.76 -13.42
CA SER A 173 15.43 0.83 -12.34
C SER A 173 16.81 1.09 -12.91
N TRP A 174 17.66 1.77 -12.15
CA TRP A 174 19.01 2.08 -12.61
C TRP A 174 20.02 2.24 -11.47
N VAL A 175 21.29 2.06 -11.83
CA VAL A 175 22.45 2.37 -11.00
C VAL A 175 23.39 3.28 -11.79
N GLU A 176 23.97 4.27 -11.10
CA GLU A 176 24.81 5.30 -11.70
C GLU A 176 26.20 5.34 -11.07
N TRP A 177 27.21 5.35 -11.93
CA TRP A 177 28.59 5.64 -11.58
C TRP A 177 28.93 7.10 -11.90
N ASP A 178 29.58 7.75 -10.95
CA ASP A 178 30.27 9.02 -11.16
C ASP A 178 31.72 8.74 -11.55
N VAL A 179 32.05 9.00 -12.82
CA VAL A 179 33.36 8.70 -13.40
C VAL A 179 34.49 9.48 -12.72
N ALA A 180 34.20 10.66 -12.16
CA ALA A 180 35.23 11.45 -11.48
C ALA A 180 35.84 10.69 -10.30
N ARG A 181 35.00 9.95 -9.55
CA ARG A 181 35.41 9.21 -8.36
C ARG A 181 36.37 8.06 -8.67
N TRP A 182 36.29 7.46 -9.86
CA TRP A 182 37.13 6.31 -10.24
C TRP A 182 38.63 6.55 -10.08
N PHE A 183 39.06 7.82 -10.15
CA PHE A 183 40.46 8.21 -10.12
C PHE A 183 40.90 8.96 -8.85
N GLU A 184 40.01 9.19 -7.88
CA GLU A 184 40.27 10.02 -6.70
C GLU A 184 40.82 9.23 -5.52
N ASN A 185 40.20 8.09 -5.17
CA ASN A 185 40.52 7.33 -3.97
C ASN A 185 40.43 5.80 -4.22
N ILE A 186 40.72 5.01 -3.17
CA ILE A 186 40.70 3.54 -3.23
C ILE A 186 39.26 3.04 -3.48
N GLU A 187 38.27 3.65 -2.83
CA GLU A 187 36.85 3.29 -2.98
C GLU A 187 36.38 3.48 -4.44
N GLY A 188 36.81 4.55 -5.11
CA GLY A 188 36.53 4.80 -6.51
C GLY A 188 37.13 3.75 -7.44
N ARG A 189 38.32 3.21 -7.12
CA ARG A 189 38.90 2.08 -7.86
C ARG A 189 38.09 0.80 -7.68
N GLU A 190 37.53 0.56 -6.50
CA GLU A 190 36.60 -0.56 -6.28
C GLU A 190 35.31 -0.39 -7.08
N GLN A 191 34.77 0.83 -7.21
CA GLN A 191 33.61 1.11 -8.06
C GLN A 191 33.91 0.87 -9.55
N LEU A 192 35.11 1.23 -10.02
CA LEU A 192 35.56 0.93 -11.38
C LEU A 192 35.74 -0.58 -11.61
N ALA A 193 36.29 -1.31 -10.63
CA ALA A 193 36.37 -2.76 -10.64
C ALA A 193 34.98 -3.40 -10.72
N GLY A 194 34.03 -2.88 -9.94
CA GLY A 194 32.62 -3.29 -9.96
C GLY A 194 31.92 -3.02 -11.30
N PHE A 195 32.20 -1.87 -11.92
CA PHE A 195 31.73 -1.57 -13.28
C PHE A 195 32.28 -2.57 -14.30
N GLN A 196 33.58 -2.89 -14.25
CA GLN A 196 34.19 -3.91 -15.11
C GLN A 196 33.59 -5.30 -14.88
N ALA A 197 33.32 -5.66 -13.62
CA ALA A 197 32.73 -6.94 -13.27
C ALA A 197 31.30 -7.07 -13.83
N LEU A 198 30.40 -6.10 -13.61
CA LEU A 198 29.01 -6.21 -14.05
C LEU A 198 28.82 -6.00 -15.55
N CYS A 199 29.49 -4.99 -16.11
CA CYS A 199 29.31 -4.58 -17.50
C CYS A 199 30.31 -5.26 -18.44
N GLY A 200 31.25 -6.07 -17.95
CA GLY A 200 32.24 -6.76 -18.77
C GLY A 200 31.73 -8.06 -19.40
N PRO A 201 32.48 -8.60 -20.38
CA PRO A 201 32.16 -9.85 -21.04
C PRO A 201 32.17 -10.99 -20.04
N GLU A 202 33.18 -11.13 -19.18
CA GLU A 202 33.31 -12.30 -18.27
C GLU A 202 32.04 -12.63 -17.49
N PHE A 203 31.33 -11.62 -16.99
CA PHE A 203 30.06 -11.79 -16.29
C PHE A 203 28.91 -12.10 -17.24
N ASN A 204 28.85 -11.38 -18.36
CA ASN A 204 27.82 -11.53 -19.37
C ASN A 204 28.02 -12.74 -20.31
N THR A 205 29.16 -13.46 -20.24
CA THR A 205 29.50 -14.64 -21.04
C THR A 205 29.41 -15.96 -20.30
N LYS A 206 29.08 -15.95 -19.00
CA LYS A 206 28.94 -17.19 -18.21
C LYS A 206 27.66 -17.94 -18.63
N GLY A 207 27.76 -18.70 -19.72
CA GLY A 207 26.66 -19.47 -20.32
C GLY A 207 25.98 -18.74 -21.50
N ASN A 208 25.03 -19.41 -22.17
CA ASN A 208 24.28 -18.84 -23.31
C ASN A 208 23.20 -17.81 -22.90
N GLU A 209 23.00 -17.59 -21.60
CA GLU A 209 21.92 -16.74 -21.07
C GLU A 209 22.37 -15.32 -20.72
N HIS A 210 21.42 -14.39 -20.67
CA HIS A 210 21.71 -12.98 -20.35
C HIS A 210 21.96 -12.82 -18.84
N ARG A 211 23.15 -13.15 -18.34
CA ARG A 211 23.42 -13.17 -16.89
C ARG A 211 23.08 -11.87 -16.16
N LEU A 212 23.45 -10.71 -16.69
CA LEU A 212 23.08 -9.43 -16.07
C LEU A 212 21.55 -9.21 -16.03
N LEU A 213 20.82 -9.59 -17.08
CA LEU A 213 19.36 -9.49 -17.08
C LEU A 213 18.74 -10.51 -16.13
N GLN A 214 19.25 -11.74 -16.08
CA GLN A 214 18.80 -12.75 -15.11
C GLN A 214 19.05 -12.28 -13.68
N ALA A 215 20.23 -11.74 -13.37
CA ALA A 215 20.50 -11.18 -12.05
C ALA A 215 19.52 -10.05 -11.68
N VAL A 216 19.11 -9.22 -12.64
CA VAL A 216 18.06 -8.20 -12.44
C VAL A 216 16.69 -8.86 -12.21
N LEU A 217 16.32 -9.88 -13.00
CA LEU A 217 15.05 -10.60 -12.86
C LEU A 217 14.96 -11.38 -11.54
N ASP A 218 16.02 -12.09 -11.16
CA ASP A 218 16.18 -12.81 -9.90
C ASP A 218 16.10 -11.84 -8.71
N SER A 219 16.69 -10.66 -8.85
CA SER A 219 16.60 -9.61 -7.82
C SER A 219 15.17 -9.14 -7.62
N ARG A 220 14.38 -9.07 -8.69
CA ARG A 220 12.96 -8.74 -8.63
C ARG A 220 12.11 -9.89 -8.09
N SER A 221 12.48 -11.14 -8.36
CA SER A 221 11.84 -12.31 -7.74
C SER A 221 12.09 -12.33 -6.22
N LYS A 222 13.35 -12.15 -5.80
CA LYS A 222 13.75 -12.08 -4.38
C LYS A 222 13.21 -10.83 -3.65
N GLN A 223 12.79 -9.77 -4.36
CA GLN A 223 12.03 -8.67 -3.74
C GLN A 223 10.68 -9.16 -3.15
N GLY A 224 10.08 -10.22 -3.70
CA GLY A 224 8.90 -10.86 -3.12
C GLY A 224 9.15 -11.38 -1.70
N GLU A 225 10.34 -11.92 -1.42
CA GLU A 225 10.75 -12.39 -0.09
C GLU A 225 10.96 -11.21 0.88
N LEU A 226 11.63 -10.13 0.43
CA LEU A 226 11.80 -8.90 1.22
C LEU A 226 10.45 -8.25 1.57
N SER A 227 9.44 -8.46 0.73
CA SER A 227 8.08 -7.95 0.94
C SER A 227 7.34 -8.68 2.07
N GLN A 228 7.50 -10.00 2.18
CA GLN A 228 6.98 -10.76 3.33
C GLN A 228 7.66 -10.34 4.64
N VAL A 229 8.98 -10.13 4.58
CA VAL A 229 9.77 -9.64 5.73
C VAL A 229 9.29 -8.27 6.19
N LEU A 230 8.97 -7.36 5.26
CA LEU A 230 8.50 -6.02 5.61
C LEU A 230 7.09 -6.04 6.24
N GLY A 231 6.18 -6.86 5.73
CA GLY A 231 4.85 -7.05 6.33
C GLY A 231 4.95 -7.56 7.77
N GLU A 232 5.80 -8.56 7.99
CA GLU A 232 6.08 -9.11 9.31
C GLU A 232 6.75 -8.10 10.25
N ASN A 233 7.73 -7.34 9.76
CA ASN A 233 8.37 -6.28 10.53
C ASN A 233 7.39 -5.16 10.92
N THR A 234 6.48 -4.81 10.02
CA THR A 234 5.43 -3.81 10.31
C THR A 234 4.50 -4.31 11.40
N ARG A 235 4.13 -5.60 11.35
CA ARG A 235 3.36 -6.25 12.41
C ARG A 235 4.09 -6.24 13.75
N LEU A 236 5.38 -6.55 13.76
CA LEU A 236 6.20 -6.51 14.98
C LEU A 236 6.28 -5.09 15.56
N ALA A 237 6.39 -4.07 14.72
CA ALA A 237 6.32 -2.67 15.14
C ALA A 237 4.96 -2.33 15.80
N VAL A 238 3.85 -2.85 15.27
CA VAL A 238 2.51 -2.70 15.87
C VAL A 238 2.44 -3.38 17.23
N GLU A 239 2.96 -4.61 17.36
CA GLU A 239 3.00 -5.32 18.64
C GLU A 239 3.81 -4.59 19.71
N GLU A 240 4.95 -3.99 19.37
CA GLU A 240 5.77 -3.21 20.31
C GLU A 240 4.98 -2.01 20.87
N LEU A 241 4.24 -1.29 20.02
CA LEU A 241 3.40 -0.17 20.47
C LEU A 241 2.25 -0.64 21.36
N LEU A 242 1.55 -1.71 20.97
CA LEU A 242 0.46 -2.30 21.77
C LEU A 242 0.98 -2.78 23.13
N SER A 243 2.13 -3.45 23.15
CA SER A 243 2.75 -3.93 24.39
C SER A 243 3.19 -2.78 25.31
N SER A 244 3.59 -1.63 24.73
CA SER A 244 3.85 -0.42 25.51
C SER A 244 2.56 0.13 26.13
N LEU A 245 1.48 0.22 25.35
CA LEU A 245 0.21 0.73 25.84
C LEU A 245 -0.41 -0.18 26.90
N ASP A 246 -0.35 -1.51 26.73
CA ASP A 246 -0.82 -2.49 27.71
C ASP A 246 -0.09 -2.36 29.06
N ARG A 247 1.21 -2.00 29.06
CA ARG A 247 1.94 -1.70 30.29
C ARG A 247 1.38 -0.45 30.97
N SER A 248 1.17 0.64 30.22
CA SER A 248 0.60 1.87 30.76
C SER A 248 -0.85 1.70 31.24
N MET A 249 -1.69 0.96 30.53
CA MET A 249 -3.08 0.70 30.93
C MET A 249 -3.18 -0.16 32.20
N ARG A 250 -2.18 -1.00 32.49
CA ARG A 250 -2.10 -1.73 33.77
C ARG A 250 -1.69 -0.83 34.93
N LEU A 251 -0.79 0.13 34.69
CA LEU A 251 -0.38 1.11 35.70
C LEU A 251 -1.50 2.13 35.98
N TYR A 252 -2.28 2.48 34.96
CA TYR A 252 -3.34 3.49 35.00
C TYR A 252 -4.65 2.92 34.42
N PRO A 253 -5.39 2.06 35.15
CA PRO A 253 -6.59 1.40 34.65
C PRO A 253 -7.69 2.36 34.17
N GLU A 254 -7.75 3.58 34.73
CA GLU A 254 -8.70 4.61 34.33
C GLU A 254 -8.48 5.13 32.90
N MET A 255 -7.32 4.85 32.28
CA MET A 255 -7.11 5.13 30.86
C MET A 255 -8.07 4.32 29.99
N ARG A 256 -8.38 3.08 30.37
CA ARG A 256 -9.25 2.19 29.58
C ARG A 256 -10.67 2.73 29.45
N ASP A 257 -11.15 3.45 30.46
CA ASP A 257 -12.47 4.08 30.46
C ASP A 257 -12.66 5.10 29.33
N ILE A 258 -11.56 5.75 28.89
CA ILE A 258 -11.59 6.70 27.77
C ILE A 258 -12.01 6.00 26.47
N LEU A 259 -11.57 4.76 26.26
CA LEU A 259 -11.91 3.99 25.06
C LEU A 259 -13.30 3.35 25.20
N LEU A 260 -13.58 2.75 26.37
CA LEU A 260 -14.76 1.94 26.60
C LEU A 260 -16.06 2.75 26.57
N LYS A 261 -16.09 3.95 27.16
CA LYS A 261 -17.30 4.76 27.33
C LYS A 261 -17.42 5.76 26.20
N ASP A 262 -18.48 5.63 25.40
CA ASP A 262 -18.80 6.67 24.41
C ASP A 262 -19.22 7.96 25.14
N PRO A 263 -18.52 9.09 24.93
CA PRO A 263 -18.81 10.36 25.60
C PRO A 263 -20.14 10.99 25.17
N VAL A 264 -20.67 10.62 23.99
CA VAL A 264 -21.92 11.16 23.44
C VAL A 264 -23.11 10.28 23.80
N SER A 265 -23.00 8.98 23.56
CA SER A 265 -24.12 8.05 23.74
C SER A 265 -24.15 7.37 25.11
N HIS A 266 -23.08 7.53 25.91
CA HIS A 266 -22.85 6.87 27.20
C HIS A 266 -22.91 5.35 27.17
N SER A 267 -22.87 4.72 25.98
CA SER A 267 -22.79 3.26 25.85
C SER A 267 -21.37 2.77 26.01
N THR A 268 -21.22 1.56 26.55
CA THR A 268 -19.96 0.83 26.60
C THR A 268 -19.81 0.00 25.34
N ILE A 269 -18.65 0.09 24.67
CA ILE A 269 -18.33 -0.77 23.51
C ILE A 269 -18.00 -2.20 23.97
N SER A 270 -18.19 -3.17 23.07
CA SER A 270 -17.81 -4.56 23.32
C SER A 270 -16.28 -4.74 23.36
N GLU A 271 -15.80 -5.83 23.96
CA GLU A 271 -14.35 -6.14 23.98
C GLU A 271 -13.79 -6.35 22.56
N GLU A 272 -14.58 -6.91 21.64
CA GLU A 272 -14.15 -7.07 20.24
C GLU A 272 -13.93 -5.69 19.57
N GLU A 273 -14.83 -4.74 19.79
CA GLU A 273 -14.68 -3.36 19.28
C GLU A 273 -13.52 -2.61 19.96
N GLU A 274 -13.27 -2.84 21.25
CA GLU A 274 -12.12 -2.29 21.97
C GLU A 274 -10.81 -2.75 21.32
N LEU A 275 -10.65 -4.06 21.12
CA LEU A 275 -9.44 -4.65 20.58
C LEU A 275 -9.22 -4.25 19.11
N GLU A 276 -10.28 -4.21 18.31
CA GLU A 276 -10.22 -3.73 16.92
C GLU A 276 -9.80 -2.25 16.86
N ALA A 277 -10.34 -1.40 17.74
CA ALA A 277 -9.97 0.02 17.78
C ALA A 277 -8.50 0.24 18.18
N LEU A 278 -7.99 -0.51 19.17
CA LEU A 278 -6.58 -0.48 19.56
C LEU A 278 -5.67 -0.95 18.42
N TYR A 279 -6.06 -2.03 17.73
CA TYR A 279 -5.31 -2.55 16.60
C TYR A 279 -5.27 -1.55 15.43
N GLN A 280 -6.40 -0.96 15.06
CA GLN A 280 -6.43 0.07 14.01
C GLN A 280 -5.64 1.33 14.40
N ALA A 281 -5.71 1.78 15.66
CA ALA A 281 -4.96 2.94 16.13
C ALA A 281 -3.43 2.71 16.08
N SER A 282 -2.97 1.55 16.52
CA SER A 282 -1.55 1.17 16.45
C SER A 282 -1.05 1.05 15.01
N ILE A 283 -1.83 0.45 14.11
CA ILE A 283 -1.51 0.45 12.66
C ILE A 283 -1.39 1.87 12.13
N ARG A 284 -2.35 2.77 12.42
CA ARG A 284 -2.30 4.16 11.97
C ARG A 284 -1.01 4.85 12.43
N LEU A 285 -0.56 4.63 13.66
CA LEU A 285 0.70 5.20 14.19
C LEU A 285 1.93 4.67 13.45
N VAL A 286 2.02 3.36 13.21
CA VAL A 286 3.12 2.77 12.43
C VAL A 286 3.12 3.30 11.00
N MET A 287 1.93 3.41 10.37
CA MET A 287 1.80 3.96 9.02
C MET A 287 2.21 5.44 8.95
N ARG A 288 1.95 6.26 9.99
CA ARG A 288 2.49 7.63 10.06
C ARG A 288 4.01 7.64 9.96
N ILE A 289 4.69 6.75 10.68
CA ILE A 289 6.16 6.65 10.64
C ILE A 289 6.64 6.25 9.25
N VAL A 290 6.00 5.26 8.62
CA VAL A 290 6.37 4.80 7.28
C VAL A 290 6.18 5.89 6.22
N VAL A 291 5.06 6.62 6.26
CA VAL A 291 4.83 7.76 5.34
C VAL A 291 5.84 8.86 5.55
N VAL A 292 6.25 9.13 6.80
CA VAL A 292 7.29 10.12 7.08
C VAL A 292 8.65 9.67 6.55
N LEU A 293 9.05 8.41 6.76
CA LEU A 293 10.28 7.86 6.20
C LEU A 293 10.30 7.96 4.67
N PHE A 294 9.17 7.70 4.03
CA PHE A 294 8.97 7.91 2.60
C PHE A 294 9.08 9.38 2.19
N ALA A 295 8.43 10.28 2.92
CA ALA A 295 8.44 11.70 2.59
C ALA A 295 9.84 12.30 2.78
N GLU A 296 10.59 11.86 3.79
CA GLU A 296 11.98 12.26 4.02
C GLU A 296 12.95 11.69 2.96
N SER A 297 12.72 10.47 2.45
CA SER A 297 13.59 9.87 1.43
C SER A 297 13.49 10.54 0.05
N ARG A 298 12.31 11.11 -0.25
CA ARG A 298 12.05 11.89 -1.48
C ARG A 298 12.20 13.40 -1.29
N ASP A 299 12.76 13.84 -0.16
CA ASP A 299 12.91 15.26 0.22
C ASP A 299 11.58 16.05 0.12
N LEU A 300 10.46 15.40 0.40
CA LEU A 300 9.12 16.01 0.42
C LEU A 300 8.89 16.77 1.74
N LEU A 301 9.62 16.40 2.78
CA LEU A 301 9.77 17.15 4.03
C LEU A 301 11.12 17.89 4.06
N PRO A 302 11.23 19.01 4.80
CA PRO A 302 12.40 19.89 4.75
C PRO A 302 13.61 19.34 5.52
N ARG A 303 14.09 18.16 5.14
CA ARG A 303 15.24 17.47 5.75
C ARG A 303 16.52 18.31 5.77
N ASN A 304 16.71 19.16 4.76
CA ASN A 304 17.88 20.02 4.66
C ASN A 304 17.89 21.16 5.69
N ILE A 305 16.75 21.43 6.35
CA ILE A 305 16.68 22.39 7.44
C ILE A 305 17.20 21.72 8.72
N GLU A 306 18.26 22.29 9.29
CA GLU A 306 18.90 21.74 10.50
C GLU A 306 17.94 21.62 11.68
N SER A 307 17.07 22.61 11.90
CA SER A 307 16.06 22.58 12.96
C SER A 307 15.05 21.45 12.77
N TYR A 308 14.60 21.19 11.54
CA TYR A 308 13.74 20.04 11.24
C TYR A 308 14.46 18.74 11.54
N HIS A 309 15.65 18.53 10.96
CA HIS A 309 16.40 17.29 11.10
C HIS A 309 16.78 17.00 12.57
N ALA A 310 17.21 18.02 13.30
CA ALA A 310 17.64 17.89 14.69
C ALA A 310 16.47 17.68 15.66
N SER A 311 15.33 18.34 15.46
CA SER A 311 14.24 18.38 16.45
C SER A 311 13.00 17.57 16.10
N TYR A 312 12.74 17.29 14.82
CA TYR A 312 11.52 16.61 14.38
C TYR A 312 11.82 15.35 13.58
N GLY A 313 12.62 15.45 12.52
CA GLY A 313 12.77 14.42 11.49
C GLY A 313 13.11 13.03 12.04
N VAL A 314 12.53 12.00 11.41
CA VAL A 314 12.65 10.60 11.84
C VAL A 314 14.05 10.09 11.57
N GLU A 315 14.67 10.49 10.45
CA GLU A 315 16.04 10.09 10.16
C GLU A 315 17.03 10.60 11.23
N GLY A 316 16.90 11.86 11.61
CA GLY A 316 17.72 12.47 12.66
C GLY A 316 17.48 11.82 14.02
N LEU A 317 16.23 11.50 14.34
CA LEU A 317 15.88 10.76 15.56
C LEU A 317 16.51 9.37 15.57
N TYR A 318 16.43 8.63 14.47
CA TYR A 318 17.02 7.30 14.35
C TYR A 318 18.54 7.33 14.54
N ALA A 319 19.22 8.29 13.91
CA ALA A 319 20.67 8.46 14.07
C ALA A 319 21.07 8.78 15.52
N LEU A 320 20.28 9.62 16.21
CA LEU A 320 20.49 9.96 17.62
C LEU A 320 20.32 8.73 18.52
N LEU A 321 19.22 8.00 18.36
CA LEU A 321 18.95 6.79 19.14
C LEU A 321 19.99 5.70 18.90
N LYS A 322 20.45 5.52 17.66
CA LYS A 322 21.54 4.59 17.35
C LYS A 322 22.87 4.97 18.00
N LYS A 323 23.21 6.26 17.96
CA LYS A 323 24.40 6.75 18.66
C LYS A 323 24.29 6.53 20.17
N ALA A 324 23.11 6.77 20.75
CA ALA A 324 22.86 6.54 22.17
C ALA A 324 22.94 5.05 22.54
N GLU A 325 22.38 4.15 21.71
CA GLU A 325 22.49 2.70 21.88
C GLU A 325 23.96 2.25 21.91
N THR A 326 24.79 2.73 20.97
CA THR A 326 26.23 2.40 20.95
C THR A 326 27.01 3.00 22.12
N THR A 327 26.62 4.17 22.63
CA THR A 327 27.39 4.90 23.65
C THR A 327 27.01 4.53 25.09
N LEU A 328 25.71 4.39 25.35
CA LEU A 328 25.14 4.23 26.70
C LEU A 328 24.56 2.82 26.93
N GLY A 329 24.31 2.06 25.86
CA GLY A 329 23.66 0.75 25.92
C GLY A 329 22.12 0.84 25.93
N LEU A 330 21.47 -0.29 25.61
CA LEU A 330 20.02 -0.36 25.45
C LEU A 330 19.26 -0.08 26.77
N ASN A 331 19.79 -0.54 27.91
CA ASN A 331 19.13 -0.39 29.22
C ASN A 331 18.92 1.08 29.62
N SER A 332 19.83 1.98 29.24
CA SER A 332 19.67 3.42 29.50
C SER A 332 18.53 4.04 28.68
N LEU A 333 18.18 3.44 27.55
CA LEU A 333 17.08 3.89 26.70
C LEU A 333 15.71 3.38 27.18
N GLU A 334 15.67 2.40 28.10
CA GLU A 334 14.40 1.88 28.63
C GLU A 334 13.71 2.86 29.57
N THR A 335 14.48 3.72 30.24
CA THR A 335 13.97 4.74 31.15
C THR A 335 13.80 6.12 30.50
N ALA A 336 14.48 6.37 29.38
CA ALA A 336 14.35 7.61 28.62
C ALA A 336 13.06 7.63 27.77
N GLN A 337 12.41 8.79 27.64
CA GLN A 337 11.07 8.93 27.03
C GLN A 337 10.95 10.18 26.13
N TYR A 338 12.06 10.63 25.52
CA TYR A 338 12.08 11.88 24.74
C TYR A 338 11.64 11.69 23.28
N SER A 339 11.80 10.49 22.74
CA SER A 339 11.59 10.19 21.33
C SER A 339 10.11 10.11 20.93
N TRP A 340 9.24 9.59 21.80
CA TRP A 340 7.81 9.46 21.50
C TRP A 340 7.09 10.82 21.39
N PRO A 341 7.24 11.76 22.35
CA PRO A 341 6.69 13.11 22.20
C PRO A 341 7.19 13.84 20.95
N ARG A 342 8.44 13.60 20.54
CA ARG A 342 9.00 14.14 19.29
C ARG A 342 8.27 13.60 18.05
N LEU A 343 8.02 12.29 17.97
CA LEU A 343 7.25 11.69 16.88
C LEU A 343 5.82 12.25 16.84
N LEU A 344 5.15 12.34 17.99
CA LEU A 344 3.81 12.93 18.07
C LEU A 344 3.81 14.39 17.62
N SER A 345 4.83 15.17 17.98
CA SER A 345 4.97 16.56 17.54
C SER A 345 5.20 16.66 16.04
N LEU A 346 5.95 15.74 15.44
CA LEU A 346 6.11 15.67 13.98
C LEU A 346 4.79 15.34 13.27
N PHE A 347 4.02 14.38 13.78
CA PHE A 347 2.71 14.05 13.18
C PHE A 347 1.77 15.26 13.20
N ARG A 348 1.80 16.03 14.28
CA ARG A 348 1.02 17.26 14.45
C ARG A 348 1.50 18.35 13.49
N LEU A 349 2.81 18.53 13.38
CA LEU A 349 3.43 19.47 12.45
C LEU A 349 3.07 19.16 10.99
N ILE A 350 3.01 17.88 10.62
CA ILE A 350 2.57 17.47 9.28
C ILE A 350 1.07 17.76 9.09
N HIS A 351 0.24 17.42 10.07
CA HIS A 351 -1.21 17.60 9.97
C HIS A 351 -1.61 19.09 9.94
N GLU A 352 -1.11 19.89 10.88
CA GLU A 352 -1.49 21.30 11.09
C GLU A 352 -0.62 22.28 10.29
N GLY A 353 0.54 21.86 9.80
CA GLY A 353 1.50 22.73 9.15
C GLY A 353 2.23 23.66 10.14
N SER A 354 3.10 24.49 9.58
CA SER A 354 3.82 25.57 10.27
C SER A 354 4.09 26.69 9.29
N SER A 355 3.72 27.91 9.66
CA SER A 355 4.00 29.14 8.91
C SER A 355 5.29 29.84 9.35
N ASP A 356 6.12 29.20 10.17
CA ASP A 356 7.39 29.77 10.64
C ASP A 356 8.37 29.93 9.47
N VAL A 357 9.07 31.06 9.40
CA VAL A 357 10.03 31.38 8.32
C VAL A 357 11.17 30.36 8.25
N ASN A 358 11.61 29.83 9.38
CA ASN A 358 12.70 28.87 9.49
C ASN A 358 12.23 27.41 9.41
N LEU A 359 10.92 27.16 9.47
CA LEU A 359 10.33 25.83 9.38
C LEU A 359 8.94 25.91 8.73
N ASN A 360 8.92 26.29 7.46
CA ASN A 360 7.68 26.38 6.70
C ASN A 360 7.27 24.99 6.21
N ILE A 361 6.18 24.46 6.74
CA ILE A 361 5.58 23.18 6.34
C ILE A 361 4.12 23.45 6.05
N ILE A 362 3.68 23.13 4.84
CA ILE A 362 2.28 23.24 4.48
C ILE A 362 1.44 22.23 5.28
N PRO A 363 0.22 22.59 5.69
CA PRO A 363 -0.68 21.64 6.35
C PRO A 363 -1.05 20.55 5.35
N TYR A 364 -0.68 19.32 5.68
CA TYR A 364 -1.00 18.14 4.87
C TYR A 364 -2.36 17.54 5.27
N GLY A 365 -2.85 17.78 6.48
CA GLY A 365 -4.16 17.32 6.96
C GLY A 365 -4.37 15.79 6.93
N GLY A 366 -5.62 15.38 6.72
CA GLY A 366 -6.01 13.97 6.52
C GLY A 366 -6.22 13.16 7.81
N ALA A 367 -7.08 12.12 7.73
CA ALA A 367 -7.42 11.27 8.87
C ALA A 367 -6.23 10.45 9.40
N LEU A 368 -5.23 10.14 8.55
CA LEU A 368 -4.03 9.41 8.96
C LEU A 368 -3.23 10.16 10.03
N PHE A 369 -2.91 11.44 9.82
CA PHE A 369 -2.11 12.25 10.76
C PHE A 369 -2.96 13.00 11.81
N ARG A 370 -4.29 12.88 11.74
CA ARG A 370 -5.21 13.50 12.70
C ARG A 370 -4.93 13.02 14.13
N ARG A 371 -4.85 13.96 15.08
CA ARG A 371 -4.68 13.63 16.50
C ARG A 371 -5.83 12.76 17.02
N GLY A 372 -5.53 11.92 18.01
CA GLY A 372 -6.56 11.24 18.79
C GLY A 372 -7.51 12.23 19.50
N ASP A 373 -8.77 11.85 19.65
CA ASP A 373 -9.80 12.65 20.33
C ASP A 373 -10.57 11.81 21.35
N LYS A 374 -10.41 12.18 22.64
CA LYS A 374 -11.08 11.54 23.78
C LYS A 374 -12.60 11.75 23.79
N LYS A 375 -13.09 12.77 23.10
CA LYS A 375 -14.51 13.16 23.06
C LYS A 375 -15.22 12.65 21.79
N SER A 376 -14.50 11.97 20.90
CA SER A 376 -15.08 11.45 19.67
C SER A 376 -15.97 10.24 19.92
N SER A 377 -17.05 10.10 19.14
CA SER A 377 -17.85 8.87 19.09
C SER A 377 -17.12 7.72 18.37
N ASP A 378 -16.10 8.02 17.56
CA ASP A 378 -15.25 7.03 16.90
C ASP A 378 -14.28 6.35 17.90
N PRO A 379 -14.43 5.03 18.14
CA PRO A 379 -13.53 4.28 19.03
C PRO A 379 -12.05 4.36 18.62
N VAL A 380 -11.75 4.45 17.32
CA VAL A 380 -10.36 4.48 16.83
C VAL A 380 -9.67 5.81 17.19
N LEU A 381 -10.41 6.93 17.12
CA LEU A 381 -9.90 8.23 17.57
C LEU A 381 -9.69 8.27 19.09
N ARG A 382 -10.55 7.60 19.87
CA ARG A 382 -10.35 7.45 21.32
C ARG A 382 -9.15 6.57 21.64
N ALA A 383 -8.96 5.47 20.89
CA ALA A 383 -7.78 4.60 21.02
C ALA A 383 -6.48 5.36 20.67
N LEU A 384 -6.46 6.15 19.59
CA LEU A 384 -5.34 7.03 19.27
C LEU A 384 -5.04 8.02 20.41
N ALA A 385 -6.08 8.54 21.07
CA ALA A 385 -5.91 9.44 22.20
C ALA A 385 -5.26 8.77 23.42
N LEU A 386 -5.36 7.43 23.55
CA LEU A 386 -4.63 6.68 24.56
C LEU A 386 -3.14 6.61 24.25
N PHE A 387 -2.78 6.33 23.00
CA PHE A 387 -1.39 6.31 22.56
C PHE A 387 -0.71 7.69 22.68
N GLU A 388 -1.48 8.76 22.52
CA GLU A 388 -1.03 10.15 22.67
C GLU A 388 -1.17 10.70 24.11
N ASP A 389 -1.68 9.91 25.06
CA ASP A 389 -1.83 10.34 26.45
C ASP A 389 -0.45 10.48 27.13
N GLN A 390 -0.29 11.49 27.98
CA GLN A 390 0.97 11.73 28.70
C GLN A 390 1.35 10.58 29.64
N ARG A 391 0.37 9.79 30.10
CA ARG A 391 0.58 8.60 30.93
C ARG A 391 1.05 7.38 30.12
N ASN A 392 0.95 7.43 28.79
CA ASN A 392 1.50 6.41 27.91
C ASN A 392 2.99 6.66 27.68
N GLU A 393 3.77 6.15 28.62
CA GLU A 393 5.22 6.33 28.72
C GLU A 393 6.00 5.40 27.77
N VAL A 394 5.89 5.67 26.45
CA VAL A 394 6.66 4.92 25.45
C VAL A 394 8.14 5.29 25.54
N SER A 395 8.99 4.31 25.84
CA SER A 395 10.43 4.51 26.02
C SER A 395 11.20 4.68 24.72
N ASP A 396 12.37 5.31 24.79
CA ASP A 396 13.31 5.49 23.67
C ASP A 396 13.80 4.15 23.12
N ALA A 397 13.94 3.13 23.97
CA ALA A 397 14.22 1.76 23.54
C ALA A 397 13.08 1.19 22.68
N THR A 398 11.82 1.44 23.05
CA THR A 398 10.65 0.98 22.30
C THR A 398 10.59 1.68 20.93
N VAL A 399 10.79 2.99 20.88
CA VAL A 399 10.84 3.74 19.61
C VAL A 399 11.99 3.27 18.73
N LEU A 400 13.17 3.00 19.30
CA LEU A 400 14.30 2.46 18.55
C LEU A 400 14.00 1.05 17.98
N LYS A 401 13.33 0.18 18.75
CA LYS A 401 12.88 -1.14 18.24
C LYS A 401 11.92 -0.99 17.08
N VAL A 402 10.90 -0.15 17.20
CA VAL A 402 9.95 0.16 16.12
C VAL A 402 10.69 0.65 14.87
N LEU A 403 11.61 1.60 15.01
CA LEU A 403 12.39 2.11 13.88
C LEU A 403 13.34 1.06 13.29
N ASN A 404 13.93 0.18 14.10
CA ASN A 404 14.74 -0.93 13.61
C ASN A 404 13.91 -1.90 12.77
N TRP A 405 12.71 -2.28 13.24
CA TRP A 405 11.81 -3.17 12.49
C TRP A 405 11.47 -2.55 11.13
N LEU A 406 11.11 -1.27 11.09
CA LEU A 406 10.74 -0.62 9.84
C LEU A 406 11.94 -0.40 8.90
N LYS A 407 13.11 -0.03 9.44
CA LYS A 407 14.27 0.37 8.61
C LYS A 407 15.23 -0.76 8.26
N LYS A 408 15.15 -1.92 8.92
CA LYS A 408 16.04 -3.07 8.64
C LYS A 408 15.22 -4.24 8.13
N GLY A 409 15.56 -4.72 6.94
CA GLY A 409 15.06 -6.00 6.42
C GLY A 409 16.11 -7.08 6.59
N GLU A 410 15.73 -8.27 7.05
CA GLU A 410 16.60 -9.44 7.04
C GLU A 410 16.16 -10.40 5.94
N VAL A 411 17.07 -10.70 5.01
CA VAL A 411 16.83 -11.67 3.94
C VAL A 411 17.68 -12.90 4.19
N ARG A 412 17.08 -14.08 3.98
CA ARG A 412 17.80 -15.35 4.01
C ARG A 412 18.48 -15.56 2.66
N ILE A 413 19.80 -15.68 2.66
CA ILE A 413 20.59 -15.88 1.46
C ILE A 413 21.22 -17.28 1.53
N LYS A 414 21.09 -18.06 0.46
CA LYS A 414 21.77 -19.37 0.36
C LYS A 414 23.23 -19.15 -0.03
N VAL A 415 24.14 -19.36 0.91
CA VAL A 415 25.59 -19.32 0.67
C VAL A 415 26.10 -20.77 0.59
N GLY A 416 26.12 -21.32 -0.63
CA GLY A 416 26.50 -22.71 -0.86
C GLY A 416 25.44 -23.70 -0.33
N ARG A 417 25.81 -24.58 0.61
CA ARG A 417 24.88 -25.53 1.26
C ARG A 417 24.22 -24.97 2.53
N SER A 418 24.58 -23.77 3.00
CA SER A 418 24.02 -23.17 4.22
C SER A 418 23.27 -21.88 3.93
N THR A 419 22.29 -21.56 4.77
CA THR A 419 21.49 -20.33 4.68
C THR A 419 22.03 -19.31 5.68
N ARG A 420 22.36 -18.09 5.23
CA ARG A 420 22.82 -16.99 6.08
C ARG A 420 21.82 -15.84 6.03
N LYS A 421 21.45 -15.31 7.20
CA LYS A 421 20.65 -14.07 7.30
C LYS A 421 21.57 -12.87 7.05
N VAL A 422 21.19 -12.01 6.11
CA VAL A 422 21.85 -10.73 5.86
C VAL A 422 20.85 -9.62 6.09
N SER A 423 21.24 -8.68 6.96
CA SER A 423 20.46 -7.49 7.27
C SER A 423 20.84 -6.36 6.33
N GLY A 424 19.85 -5.74 5.69
CA GLY A 424 20.01 -4.56 4.85
C GLY A 424 19.08 -3.43 5.31
N LEU A 425 19.42 -2.18 4.96
CA LEU A 425 18.50 -1.06 5.15
C LEU A 425 17.39 -1.13 4.10
N VAL A 426 16.17 -0.85 4.54
CA VAL A 426 15.02 -0.71 3.66
C VAL A 426 15.10 0.66 2.99
N ASP A 427 15.11 0.68 1.66
CA ASP A 427 15.07 1.92 0.91
C ASP A 427 13.61 2.38 0.72
N PHE A 428 13.27 3.51 1.35
CA PHE A 428 11.95 4.13 1.23
C PHE A 428 11.85 5.08 0.02
N SER A 429 12.93 5.27 -0.76
CA SER A 429 12.96 6.12 -1.95
C SER A 429 12.14 5.57 -3.11
N ASP A 430 11.68 4.32 -3.04
CA ASP A 430 10.85 3.66 -4.06
C ASP A 430 9.72 2.84 -3.43
N LEU A 431 8.98 3.42 -2.46
CA LEU A 431 7.76 2.83 -1.93
C LEU A 431 6.64 2.89 -2.99
N ARG A 432 6.74 2.03 -4.00
CA ARG A 432 5.66 1.77 -4.95
C ARG A 432 4.40 1.34 -4.19
N THR A 433 3.24 1.50 -4.80
CA THR A 433 1.96 1.00 -4.27
C THR A 433 2.00 -0.48 -3.86
N GLU A 434 2.89 -1.26 -4.47
CA GLU A 434 3.22 -2.64 -4.10
C GLU A 434 3.59 -2.78 -2.63
N TYR A 435 4.49 -1.93 -2.13
CA TYR A 435 4.96 -2.01 -0.74
C TYR A 435 3.83 -1.72 0.26
N ILE A 436 3.00 -0.70 -0.02
CA ILE A 436 1.86 -0.34 0.82
C ILE A 436 0.81 -1.48 0.81
N GLY A 437 0.54 -2.04 -0.37
CA GLY A 437 -0.37 -3.17 -0.54
C GLY A 437 0.08 -4.45 0.14
N MET A 438 1.39 -4.71 0.17
CA MET A 438 1.98 -5.87 0.84
C MET A 438 2.02 -5.71 2.37
N MET A 439 2.33 -4.51 2.87
CA MET A 439 2.18 -4.19 4.30
C MET A 439 0.73 -4.33 4.76
N TYR A 440 -0.21 -3.87 3.94
CA TYR A 440 -1.65 -4.01 4.16
C TYR A 440 -2.09 -5.46 4.28
N GLU A 441 -1.69 -6.29 3.33
CA GLU A 441 -1.97 -7.73 3.35
C GLU A 441 -1.41 -8.40 4.60
N GLY A 442 -0.16 -8.09 4.97
CA GLY A 442 0.49 -8.68 6.14
C GLY A 442 -0.16 -8.27 7.46
N LEU A 443 -0.73 -7.06 7.56
CA LEU A 443 -1.41 -6.61 8.78
C LEU A 443 -2.83 -7.18 8.90
N LEU A 444 -3.60 -7.26 7.82
CA LEU A 444 -4.99 -7.72 7.90
C LEU A 444 -5.18 -9.20 8.23
N ASP A 445 -4.12 -10.00 8.14
CA ASP A 445 -4.15 -11.41 8.54
C ASP A 445 -4.28 -11.62 10.05
N TYR A 446 -4.06 -10.56 10.83
CA TYR A 446 -3.98 -10.64 12.28
C TYR A 446 -5.18 -10.01 12.94
N ARG A 447 -5.56 -10.60 14.07
CA ARG A 447 -6.52 -10.01 15.00
C ARG A 447 -5.89 -9.88 16.36
N LEU A 448 -6.18 -8.77 17.03
CA LEU A 448 -5.82 -8.58 18.41
C LEU A 448 -6.75 -9.40 19.30
N ARG A 449 -6.15 -10.19 20.19
CA ARG A 449 -6.85 -10.94 21.24
C ARG A 449 -6.25 -10.57 22.59
N ARG A 450 -7.03 -10.79 23.64
CA ARG A 450 -6.59 -10.67 25.03
C ARG A 450 -6.60 -12.03 25.69
N VAL A 451 -5.56 -12.34 26.47
CA VAL A 451 -5.53 -13.55 27.28
C VAL A 451 -6.55 -13.41 28.41
N LYS A 452 -7.48 -14.37 28.51
CA LYS A 452 -8.51 -14.37 29.57
C LYS A 452 -7.85 -14.42 30.94
N GLU A 453 -8.44 -13.75 31.94
CA GLU A 453 -7.91 -13.76 33.32
C GLU A 453 -7.87 -15.17 33.94
N GLU A 454 -8.71 -16.08 33.45
CA GLU A 454 -8.75 -17.50 33.84
C GLU A 454 -7.57 -18.31 33.28
N GLU A 455 -6.93 -17.83 32.21
CA GLU A 455 -5.78 -18.48 31.58
C GLU A 455 -4.48 -17.88 32.12
N LYS A 456 -3.54 -18.72 32.56
CA LYS A 456 -2.25 -18.26 33.09
C LYS A 456 -1.44 -17.49 32.04
N ALA A 457 -1.32 -18.07 30.85
CA ALA A 457 -0.54 -17.54 29.73
C ALA A 457 -0.95 -18.21 28.42
N VAL A 458 -0.64 -17.55 27.30
CA VAL A 458 -0.65 -18.12 25.96
C VAL A 458 0.79 -18.22 25.46
N ILE A 459 1.15 -19.37 24.92
CA ILE A 459 2.49 -19.70 24.45
C ILE A 459 2.50 -19.78 22.92
N PHE A 460 3.43 -19.05 22.31
CA PHE A 460 3.75 -19.17 20.89
C PHE A 460 4.86 -20.19 20.71
N LEU A 461 4.57 -21.26 19.98
CA LEU A 461 5.51 -22.34 19.75
C LEU A 461 6.36 -22.10 18.51
N ASN A 462 7.63 -22.47 18.56
CA ASN A 462 8.54 -22.38 17.42
C ASN A 462 8.41 -23.62 16.53
N ILE A 463 7.20 -23.89 16.05
CA ILE A 463 6.86 -25.03 15.20
C ILE A 463 5.86 -24.56 14.14
N GLY A 464 6.10 -24.87 12.86
CA GLY A 464 5.19 -24.54 11.77
C GLY A 464 4.87 -23.04 11.72
N GLU A 465 3.58 -22.68 11.65
CA GLU A 465 3.12 -21.27 11.58
C GLU A 465 3.08 -20.54 12.94
N GLN A 466 3.89 -20.97 13.91
CA GLN A 466 3.96 -20.39 15.25
C GLN A 466 2.60 -20.31 15.99
N PRO A 467 1.96 -21.46 16.27
CA PRO A 467 0.63 -21.47 16.87
C PRO A 467 0.66 -20.87 18.29
N ALA A 468 -0.34 -20.04 18.58
CA ALA A 468 -0.59 -19.47 19.89
C ALA A 468 -1.59 -20.36 20.66
N LEU A 469 -1.12 -21.05 21.71
CA LEU A 469 -1.92 -22.01 22.47
C LEU A 469 -1.97 -21.65 23.97
N PRO A 470 -3.13 -21.75 24.65
CA PRO A 470 -3.21 -21.56 26.09
C PRO A 470 -2.34 -22.57 26.84
N LEU A 471 -1.62 -22.11 27.87
CA LEU A 471 -0.76 -22.96 28.68
C LEU A 471 -1.57 -24.07 29.38
N SER A 472 -2.79 -23.78 29.82
CA SER A 472 -3.69 -24.78 30.43
C SER A 472 -4.04 -25.93 29.48
N LEU A 473 -4.27 -25.63 28.19
CA LEU A 473 -4.48 -26.64 27.17
C LEU A 473 -3.22 -27.49 27.00
N LEU A 474 -2.06 -26.85 26.91
CA LEU A 474 -0.77 -27.51 26.75
C LEU A 474 -0.41 -28.43 27.92
N GLU A 475 -0.72 -28.01 29.16
CA GLU A 475 -0.51 -28.80 30.39
C GLU A 475 -1.45 -30.02 30.46
N SER A 476 -2.67 -29.89 29.93
CA SER A 476 -3.70 -30.95 29.96
C SER A 476 -3.45 -32.11 29.01
N LEU A 477 -2.55 -31.96 28.03
CA LEU A 477 -2.25 -32.99 27.05
C LEU A 477 -1.51 -34.17 27.68
N ASP A 478 -1.95 -35.38 27.36
CA ASP A 478 -1.23 -36.61 27.67
C ASP A 478 0.00 -36.77 26.76
N ASP A 479 0.96 -37.60 27.20
CA ASP A 479 2.25 -37.75 26.52
C ASP A 479 2.12 -38.22 25.06
N SER A 480 1.08 -38.97 24.72
CA SER A 480 0.87 -39.47 23.35
C SER A 480 0.31 -38.39 22.42
N SER A 481 -0.68 -37.62 22.91
CA SER A 481 -1.24 -36.48 22.18
C SER A 481 -0.24 -35.36 22.00
N LEU A 482 0.62 -35.09 22.99
CA LEU A 482 1.68 -34.08 22.92
C LEU A 482 2.69 -34.39 21.80
N LYS A 483 3.11 -35.65 21.70
CA LYS A 483 4.02 -36.11 20.63
C LYS A 483 3.38 -36.00 19.24
N ASN A 484 2.11 -36.38 19.12
CA ASN A 484 1.38 -36.27 17.87
C ASN A 484 1.17 -34.81 17.46
N MET A 485 0.82 -33.93 18.40
CA MET A 485 0.65 -32.49 18.16
C MET A 485 1.92 -31.86 17.60
N ILE A 486 3.08 -32.10 18.23
CA ILE A 486 4.38 -31.57 17.77
C ILE A 486 4.71 -32.10 16.37
N LYS A 487 4.43 -33.38 16.10
CA LYS A 487 4.67 -34.00 14.79
C LYS A 487 3.74 -33.46 13.70
N GLU A 488 2.45 -33.24 14.00
CA GLU A 488 1.47 -32.69 13.07
C GLU A 488 1.73 -31.21 12.77
N LEU A 489 2.00 -30.39 13.79
CA LEU A 489 2.34 -28.98 13.60
C LEU A 489 3.64 -28.78 12.82
N GLY A 490 4.59 -29.73 12.93
CA GLY A 490 5.85 -29.70 12.16
C GLY A 490 5.71 -30.07 10.68
N LYS A 491 4.65 -30.78 10.25
CA LYS A 491 4.44 -31.19 8.84
C LYS A 491 3.95 -30.05 7.93
N VAL A 492 3.54 -28.91 8.48
CA VAL A 492 2.87 -27.84 7.71
C VAL A 492 3.86 -27.07 6.81
N GLU A 493 5.16 -27.04 7.15
CA GLU A 493 6.18 -26.35 6.32
C GLU A 493 6.47 -27.05 4.99
N THR A 494 6.36 -28.38 4.90
CA THR A 494 6.72 -29.12 3.67
C THR A 494 5.67 -29.06 2.56
N LYS A 495 4.42 -28.68 2.85
CA LYS A 495 3.34 -28.64 1.84
C LYS A 495 3.24 -27.33 1.03
N LYS A 496 4.02 -26.30 1.35
CA LYS A 496 3.95 -24.98 0.68
C LYS A 496 4.92 -24.82 -0.50
N LEU A 497 5.77 -25.80 -0.78
CA LEU A 497 6.81 -25.69 -1.81
C LEU A 497 6.42 -26.26 -3.19
N ASP A 498 5.36 -27.06 -3.30
CA ASP A 498 5.08 -27.81 -4.54
C ASP A 498 3.75 -27.48 -5.26
N ASP A 499 2.88 -26.61 -4.72
CA ASP A 499 1.48 -26.48 -5.23
C ASP A 499 1.08 -25.11 -5.81
N GLU A 500 2.01 -24.18 -6.10
CA GLU A 500 1.63 -22.85 -6.64
C GLU A 500 2.01 -22.54 -8.10
N ASP A 501 2.65 -23.43 -8.86
CA ASP A 501 2.87 -23.19 -10.30
C ASP A 501 2.96 -24.51 -11.09
N GLU A 502 1.83 -25.11 -11.50
CA GLU A 502 1.70 -25.91 -12.74
C GLU A 502 0.27 -26.46 -12.93
N GLU A 503 -0.55 -25.81 -13.76
CA GLU A 503 -1.61 -26.51 -14.51
C GLU A 503 -1.19 -26.55 -15.99
N GLY A 504 -0.75 -27.72 -16.47
CA GLY A 504 -0.79 -28.04 -17.90
C GLY A 504 0.35 -28.88 -18.49
N SER A 505 0.40 -30.19 -18.23
CA SER A 505 0.63 -31.21 -19.28
C SER A 505 0.34 -32.63 -18.76
N GLU A 506 -0.44 -33.41 -19.51
CA GLU A 506 -0.63 -34.86 -19.29
C GLU A 506 0.50 -35.66 -19.95
N GLY A 507 1.10 -36.62 -19.22
CA GLY A 507 2.07 -37.60 -19.72
C GLY A 507 2.56 -38.54 -18.60
N PRO A 508 2.88 -39.83 -18.87
CA PRO A 508 2.53 -40.92 -17.98
C PRO A 508 3.57 -41.29 -16.90
N GLU A 509 2.98 -41.84 -15.83
CA GLU A 509 3.49 -42.72 -14.76
C GLU A 509 4.90 -43.31 -14.95
N ASP A 510 5.75 -43.08 -13.94
CA ASP A 510 6.80 -44.03 -13.54
C ASP A 510 6.87 -44.11 -12.01
N GLU A 511 6.55 -45.29 -11.49
CA GLU A 511 6.70 -45.70 -10.10
C GLU A 511 8.19 -45.90 -9.75
N ALA A 512 8.66 -45.27 -8.66
CA ALA A 512 9.81 -45.77 -7.92
C ALA A 512 9.73 -45.39 -6.43
N CYS A 513 9.44 -46.41 -5.62
CA CYS A 513 9.49 -46.40 -4.16
C CYS A 513 10.86 -45.99 -3.59
N SER A 514 10.84 -45.14 -2.55
CA SER A 514 11.72 -45.29 -1.40
C SER A 514 10.99 -44.86 -0.12
N ASN A 515 10.65 -45.85 0.71
CA ASN A 515 10.20 -45.65 2.08
C ASN A 515 11.39 -45.18 2.93
N GLU A 516 11.50 -43.87 3.14
CA GLU A 516 12.27 -43.31 4.24
C GLU A 516 11.30 -42.55 5.16
N GLU A 517 11.27 -42.94 6.44
CA GLU A 517 10.54 -42.19 7.47
C GLU A 517 11.16 -40.78 7.59
N PRO A 518 10.37 -39.69 7.56
CA PRO A 518 10.94 -38.36 7.73
C PRO A 518 11.41 -38.18 9.17
N GLU A 519 12.74 -38.10 9.37
CA GLU A 519 13.33 -37.60 10.61
C GLU A 519 12.94 -36.13 10.80
N LEU A 520 12.49 -35.78 12.01
CA LEU A 520 12.13 -34.42 12.42
C LEU A 520 13.41 -33.56 12.51
N GLU A 521 13.91 -33.07 11.37
CA GLU A 521 15.11 -32.21 11.29
C GLU A 521 14.89 -30.76 11.78
N ALA A 522 13.66 -30.36 12.11
CA ALA A 522 13.32 -28.95 12.35
C ALA A 522 13.88 -28.32 13.65
N ILE A 523 14.59 -29.07 14.52
CA ILE A 523 15.06 -28.56 15.82
C ILE A 523 16.56 -28.80 16.06
N SER A 524 17.25 -29.52 15.14
CA SER A 524 18.67 -29.89 15.29
C SER A 524 19.65 -28.99 14.54
N SER A 525 19.19 -28.06 13.69
CA SER A 525 20.09 -27.07 13.10
C SER A 525 20.44 -26.00 14.15
N GLU A 526 21.71 -25.57 14.17
CA GLU A 526 22.21 -24.47 14.99
C GLU A 526 21.64 -23.10 14.54
N GLU A 527 20.34 -23.03 14.27
CA GLU A 527 19.67 -21.84 13.78
C GLU A 527 19.23 -20.94 14.95
N GLU A 528 19.86 -19.77 15.04
CA GLU A 528 19.43 -18.66 15.88
C GLU A 528 18.11 -18.08 15.33
N GLY A 529 17.00 -18.72 15.71
CA GLY A 529 15.68 -18.07 15.77
C GLY A 529 15.60 -17.13 16.99
N PRO A 530 14.60 -16.24 17.06
CA PRO A 530 14.36 -15.42 18.25
C PRO A 530 14.03 -16.34 19.43
N SER A 531 15.02 -16.65 20.27
CA SER A 531 14.87 -17.48 21.45
C SER A 531 14.80 -16.59 22.69
N LEU A 532 13.81 -16.81 23.56
CA LEU A 532 13.77 -16.19 24.88
C LEU A 532 14.96 -16.65 25.72
N SER A 533 15.53 -15.72 26.50
CA SER A 533 16.49 -16.08 27.55
C SER A 533 15.78 -16.97 28.59
N CYS A 534 16.49 -17.95 29.16
CA CYS A 534 15.88 -18.92 30.07
C CYS A 534 15.33 -18.30 31.38
N ASN A 535 15.59 -17.01 31.61
CA ASN A 535 15.11 -16.22 32.74
C ASN A 535 13.78 -15.49 32.47
N ASP A 536 13.35 -15.40 31.21
CA ASP A 536 12.18 -14.57 30.82
C ASP A 536 10.89 -15.39 30.67
N VAL A 537 10.98 -16.72 30.77
CA VAL A 537 9.86 -17.67 30.64
C VAL A 537 9.35 -18.05 32.03
N VAL A 538 8.03 -18.05 32.23
CA VAL A 538 7.43 -18.52 33.49
C VAL A 538 7.83 -19.98 33.75
N PRO A 539 8.20 -20.35 34.99
CA PRO A 539 8.69 -21.70 35.31
C PRO A 539 7.79 -22.83 34.81
N ASP A 540 6.47 -22.63 34.85
CA ASP A 540 5.46 -23.59 34.38
C ASP A 540 5.58 -23.85 32.87
N ALA A 541 5.71 -22.79 32.06
CA ALA A 541 5.85 -22.89 30.61
C ALA A 541 7.16 -23.56 30.21
N LEU A 542 8.26 -23.23 30.90
CA LEU A 542 9.56 -23.89 30.68
C LEU A 542 9.50 -25.38 31.05
N LEU A 543 8.83 -25.73 32.16
CA LEU A 543 8.64 -27.10 32.60
C LEU A 543 7.83 -27.92 31.58
N TRP A 544 6.75 -27.33 31.04
CA TRP A 544 5.99 -27.92 29.94
C TRP A 544 6.88 -28.12 28.70
N ALA A 545 7.63 -27.11 28.27
CA ALA A 545 8.48 -27.22 27.09
C ALA A 545 9.59 -28.27 27.26
N MET A 546 10.14 -28.42 28.47
CA MET A 546 11.09 -29.49 28.79
C MET A 546 10.45 -30.88 28.67
N ARG A 547 9.19 -31.05 29.12
CA ARG A 547 8.41 -32.29 28.91
C ARG A 547 8.15 -32.54 27.42
N ALA A 548 7.80 -31.51 26.66
CA ALA A 548 7.55 -31.59 25.22
C ALA A 548 8.79 -32.04 24.44
N VAL A 549 9.95 -31.42 24.71
CA VAL A 549 11.24 -31.75 24.08
C VAL A 549 11.67 -33.19 24.35
N GLU A 550 11.50 -33.66 25.58
CA GLU A 550 11.83 -35.02 25.98
C GLU A 550 10.93 -36.06 25.28
N LYS A 551 9.62 -35.81 25.22
CA LYS A 551 8.64 -36.75 24.66
C LYS A 551 8.61 -36.78 23.14
N ALA A 552 8.87 -35.65 22.50
CA ALA A 552 9.08 -35.57 21.06
C ALA A 552 10.39 -36.22 20.60
N GLY A 553 11.31 -36.52 21.53
CA GLY A 553 12.59 -37.16 21.22
C GLY A 553 13.62 -36.21 20.59
N ILE A 554 13.41 -34.90 20.76
CA ILE A 554 14.25 -33.83 20.17
C ILE A 554 15.67 -33.87 20.76
N VAL A 555 15.81 -34.18 22.05
CA VAL A 555 17.10 -34.38 22.71
C VAL A 555 17.17 -35.81 23.26
N LYS A 556 18.15 -36.60 22.80
CA LYS A 556 18.31 -38.02 23.19
C LYS A 556 18.87 -38.13 24.60
N ARG A 557 18.21 -38.92 25.46
CA ARG A 557 18.66 -39.17 26.84
C ARG A 557 19.92 -40.06 26.85
N PRO A 558 21.04 -39.64 27.46
CA PRO A 558 22.26 -40.44 27.54
C PRO A 558 22.09 -41.65 28.47
N ARG A 559 22.82 -42.74 28.19
CA ARG A 559 22.77 -44.02 28.94
C ARG A 559 23.85 -44.14 30.06
N GLY A 560 24.48 -43.04 30.51
CA GLY A 560 25.67 -43.01 31.40
C GLY A 560 25.62 -42.04 32.62
N LYS A 561 26.68 -42.04 33.47
CA LYS A 561 26.78 -41.40 34.82
C LYS A 561 26.74 -39.84 34.85
N ASN A 562 26.51 -39.29 36.06
CA ASN A 562 26.30 -37.88 36.47
C ASN A 562 26.75 -36.70 35.55
N PRO A 563 28.00 -36.58 35.07
CA PRO A 563 28.41 -35.44 34.24
C PRO A 563 27.65 -35.33 32.91
N ASP A 564 27.23 -36.46 32.31
CA ASP A 564 26.45 -36.46 31.06
C ASP A 564 24.99 -36.03 31.28
N MET A 565 24.48 -36.20 32.50
CA MET A 565 23.11 -35.78 32.87
C MET A 565 23.00 -34.26 33.04
N ILE A 566 24.04 -33.60 33.55
CA ILE A 566 24.07 -32.12 33.67
C ILE A 566 24.04 -31.49 32.27
N ARG A 567 24.87 -31.99 31.36
CA ARG A 567 24.90 -31.53 29.96
C ARG A 567 23.58 -31.80 29.24
N TYR A 568 22.97 -32.97 29.47
CA TYR A 568 21.65 -33.30 28.95
C TYR A 568 20.56 -32.34 29.49
N GLU A 569 20.60 -31.98 30.76
CA GLU A 569 19.66 -31.01 31.33
C GLU A 569 19.84 -29.60 30.76
N GLU A 570 21.08 -29.17 30.51
CA GLU A 570 21.36 -27.89 29.83
C GLU A 570 20.89 -27.90 28.37
N GLU A 571 21.17 -28.97 27.62
CA GLU A 571 20.71 -29.14 26.23
C GLU A 571 19.18 -29.22 26.14
N ARG A 572 18.54 -29.94 27.06
CA ARG A 572 17.07 -29.99 27.19
C ARG A 572 16.49 -28.61 27.50
N ARG A 573 17.10 -27.86 28.41
CA ARG A 573 16.64 -26.51 28.79
C ARG A 573 16.82 -25.51 27.64
N LYS A 574 17.92 -25.60 26.88
CA LYS A 574 18.16 -24.79 25.68
C LYS A 574 17.15 -25.13 24.57
N ALA A 575 16.92 -26.41 24.31
CA ALA A 575 15.91 -26.85 23.33
C ALA A 575 14.49 -26.43 23.75
N ALA A 576 14.16 -26.50 25.04
CA ALA A 576 12.88 -26.04 25.57
C ALA A 576 12.70 -24.52 25.43
N ALA A 577 13.74 -23.74 25.71
CA ALA A 577 13.73 -22.29 25.49
C ALA A 577 13.61 -21.93 23.99
N ARG A 578 14.22 -22.71 23.09
CA ARG A 578 14.06 -22.54 21.64
C ARG A 578 12.67 -22.90 21.12
N LEU A 579 11.96 -23.78 21.83
CA LEU A 579 10.60 -24.18 21.47
C LEU A 579 9.57 -23.09 21.77
N ILE A 580 9.85 -22.19 22.71
CA ILE A 580 8.96 -21.08 23.06
C ILE A 580 9.49 -19.80 22.38
N VAL A 581 8.72 -19.28 21.42
CA VAL A 581 9.04 -18.01 20.74
C VAL A 581 8.66 -16.82 21.62
N LYS A 582 7.46 -16.87 22.19
CA LYS A 582 6.85 -15.77 22.94
C LYS A 582 5.89 -16.32 23.99
N GLU A 583 5.88 -15.69 25.16
CA GLU A 583 4.89 -15.90 26.20
C GLU A 583 4.09 -14.61 26.38
N VAL A 584 2.76 -14.75 26.50
CA VAL A 584 1.83 -13.64 26.76
C VAL A 584 1.03 -13.97 28.01
N LYS A 585 1.10 -13.10 29.02
CA LYS A 585 0.50 -13.37 30.33
C LYS A 585 -0.98 -13.03 30.38
N ALA A 586 -1.67 -13.52 31.41
CA ALA A 586 -3.07 -13.17 31.69
C ALA A 586 -3.33 -11.65 31.59
N GLY A 587 -4.39 -11.27 30.86
CA GLY A 587 -4.79 -9.88 30.66
C GLY A 587 -3.99 -9.10 29.60
N GLU A 588 -2.88 -9.63 29.08
CA GLU A 588 -2.11 -9.00 28.00
C GLU A 588 -2.73 -9.28 26.63
N THR A 589 -2.50 -8.36 25.69
CA THR A 589 -2.95 -8.52 24.30
C THR A 589 -1.88 -9.15 23.42
N TYR A 590 -2.33 -9.85 22.38
CA TYR A 590 -1.46 -10.53 21.42
C TYR A 590 -2.13 -10.64 20.05
N LEU A 591 -1.31 -10.63 18.99
CA LEU A 591 -1.80 -10.83 17.63
C LEU A 591 -1.83 -12.32 17.29
N VAL A 592 -2.93 -12.75 16.68
CA VAL A 592 -3.10 -14.12 16.17
C VAL A 592 -3.47 -14.06 14.71
N ARG A 593 -2.86 -14.91 13.88
CA ARG A 593 -3.30 -15.11 12.50
C ARG A 593 -4.69 -15.73 12.48
N GLY A 594 -5.64 -15.08 11.80
CA GLY A 594 -6.94 -15.68 11.57
C GLY A 594 -6.84 -16.77 10.50
N SER A 595 -6.89 -18.05 10.86
CA SER A 595 -6.93 -19.12 9.85
C SER A 595 -8.14 -18.95 8.92
N GLY A 596 -7.88 -18.91 7.61
CA GLY A 596 -8.94 -18.72 6.59
C GLY A 596 -9.54 -17.32 6.48
N THR A 597 -9.03 -16.31 7.23
CA THR A 597 -9.57 -14.95 7.17
C THR A 597 -9.43 -14.30 5.80
N ARG A 598 -8.27 -14.39 5.11
CA ARG A 598 -8.12 -13.88 3.72
C ARG A 598 -9.15 -14.46 2.74
N LYS A 599 -9.37 -15.79 2.77
CA LYS A 599 -10.37 -16.46 1.91
C LYS A 599 -11.79 -16.03 2.25
N GLY A 600 -12.08 -15.78 3.54
CA GLY A 600 -13.38 -15.35 4.02
C GLY A 600 -13.69 -13.86 3.78
N THR A 601 -12.69 -12.98 3.86
CA THR A 601 -12.84 -11.53 3.67
C THR A 601 -12.54 -11.07 2.24
N GLY A 602 -11.91 -11.92 1.41
CA GLY A 602 -11.50 -11.56 0.05
C GLY A 602 -10.36 -10.53 0.03
N THR A 603 -9.61 -10.39 1.11
CA THR A 603 -8.54 -9.39 1.23
C THR A 603 -7.29 -9.84 0.47
N PHE A 604 -7.20 -9.43 -0.80
CA PHE A 604 -6.05 -9.67 -1.66
C PHE A 604 -5.63 -8.38 -2.38
N TYR A 605 -4.36 -8.03 -2.24
CA TYR A 605 -3.72 -6.98 -3.00
C TYR A 605 -3.57 -7.42 -4.45
N THR A 606 -4.13 -6.62 -5.36
CA THR A 606 -3.92 -6.83 -6.79
C THR A 606 -2.57 -6.24 -7.19
N LYS A 607 -1.65 -7.11 -7.63
CA LYS A 607 -0.33 -6.68 -8.07
C LYS A 607 -0.40 -5.80 -9.32
N PRO A 608 0.48 -4.80 -9.51
CA PRO A 608 0.45 -3.89 -10.66
C PRO A 608 0.56 -4.59 -12.01
N GLN A 609 1.23 -5.74 -12.07
CA GLN A 609 1.35 -6.55 -13.28
C GLN A 609 -0.02 -7.00 -13.81
N LEU A 610 -1.04 -7.07 -12.95
CA LEU A 610 -2.43 -7.33 -13.31
C LEU A 610 -3.24 -6.03 -13.43
N ALA A 611 -3.10 -5.11 -12.48
CA ALA A 611 -3.90 -3.89 -12.44
C ALA A 611 -3.60 -2.95 -13.63
N VAL A 612 -2.33 -2.70 -13.95
CA VAL A 612 -1.91 -1.73 -14.97
C VAL A 612 -2.38 -2.13 -16.37
N PRO A 613 -2.14 -3.37 -16.87
CA PRO A 613 -2.63 -3.74 -18.20
C PRO A 613 -4.16 -3.73 -18.30
N THR A 614 -4.86 -4.09 -17.21
CA THR A 614 -6.32 -4.07 -17.16
C THR A 614 -6.86 -2.66 -17.29
N VAL A 615 -6.29 -1.71 -16.54
CA VAL A 615 -6.66 -0.29 -16.62
C VAL A 615 -6.39 0.27 -18.01
N ILE A 616 -5.19 0.04 -18.57
CA ILE A 616 -4.82 0.57 -19.89
C ILE A 616 -5.82 0.07 -20.94
N ARG A 617 -6.05 -1.24 -21.01
CA ARG A 617 -7.01 -1.83 -21.98
C ARG A 617 -8.43 -1.29 -21.82
N THR A 618 -8.83 -0.95 -20.60
CA THR A 618 -10.17 -0.45 -20.30
C THR A 618 -10.32 1.04 -20.65
N LEU A 619 -9.32 1.85 -20.33
CA LEU A 619 -9.38 3.31 -20.46
C LEU A 619 -8.88 3.82 -21.82
N GLU A 620 -7.97 3.11 -22.50
CA GLU A 620 -7.42 3.52 -23.80
C GLU A 620 -8.49 3.95 -24.82
N PRO A 621 -9.55 3.17 -25.09
CA PRO A 621 -10.59 3.57 -26.05
C PRO A 621 -11.47 4.72 -25.55
N LEU A 622 -11.47 5.00 -24.25
CA LEU A 622 -12.23 6.11 -23.67
C LEU A 622 -11.43 7.42 -23.73
N LEU A 623 -10.11 7.36 -23.62
CA LEU A 623 -9.22 8.51 -23.57
C LEU A 623 -8.63 8.90 -24.93
N ASN A 624 -8.60 7.99 -25.90
CA ASN A 624 -8.02 8.21 -27.22
C ASN A 624 -9.03 7.94 -28.34
N ASP A 625 -8.89 8.67 -29.43
CA ASP A 625 -9.54 8.40 -30.71
C ASP A 625 -8.59 7.66 -31.65
N VAL A 626 -9.14 6.82 -32.52
CA VAL A 626 -8.37 6.14 -33.56
C VAL A 626 -8.43 6.96 -34.84
N LYS A 627 -7.29 7.50 -35.30
CA LYS A 627 -7.16 8.16 -36.61
C LYS A 627 -6.33 7.28 -37.55
N GLU A 628 -6.74 7.20 -38.82
CA GLU A 628 -5.93 6.57 -39.85
C GLU A 628 -5.01 7.61 -40.52
N VAL A 629 -3.70 7.39 -40.41
CA VAL A 629 -2.67 8.20 -41.07
C VAL A 629 -1.83 7.26 -41.91
N GLU A 630 -1.75 7.51 -43.22
CA GLU A 630 -0.98 6.70 -44.18
C GLU A 630 -1.32 5.18 -44.14
N GLY A 631 -2.59 4.82 -43.90
CA GLY A 631 -3.05 3.43 -43.85
C GLY A 631 -2.71 2.69 -42.54
N ARG A 632 -2.20 3.39 -41.52
CA ARG A 632 -1.98 2.86 -40.16
C ARG A 632 -2.90 3.53 -39.16
N LYS A 633 -3.42 2.75 -38.21
CA LYS A 633 -4.23 3.23 -37.09
C LYS A 633 -3.30 3.83 -36.03
N VAL A 634 -3.45 5.11 -35.76
CA VAL A 634 -2.72 5.86 -34.73
C VAL A 634 -3.72 6.32 -33.68
N LEU A 635 -3.36 6.15 -32.41
CA LEU A 635 -4.13 6.65 -31.27
C LEU A 635 -3.80 8.12 -31.05
N VAL A 636 -4.82 8.97 -31.01
CA VAL A 636 -4.69 10.39 -30.71
C VAL A 636 -5.49 10.71 -29.44
N PRO A 637 -4.91 11.35 -28.43
CA PRO A 637 -5.62 11.65 -27.20
C PRO A 637 -6.78 12.62 -27.45
N LYS A 638 -7.90 12.36 -26.76
CA LYS A 638 -9.06 13.25 -26.74
C LYS A 638 -8.73 14.59 -26.09
N THR A 639 -9.66 15.53 -26.15
CA THR A 639 -9.46 16.84 -25.55
C THR A 639 -9.29 16.74 -24.02
N PRO A 640 -8.55 17.67 -23.36
CA PRO A 640 -8.41 17.66 -21.91
C PRO A 640 -9.76 17.65 -21.16
N GLU A 641 -10.76 18.34 -21.71
CA GLU A 641 -12.14 18.43 -21.23
C GLU A 641 -12.76 17.03 -21.13
N GLU A 642 -12.65 16.25 -22.21
CA GLU A 642 -13.21 14.90 -22.33
C GLU A 642 -12.48 13.93 -21.41
N ILE A 643 -11.15 14.01 -21.35
CA ILE A 643 -10.32 13.17 -20.47
C ILE A 643 -10.70 13.39 -18.99
N LEU A 644 -10.81 14.65 -18.54
CA LEU A 644 -11.18 14.98 -17.16
C LEU A 644 -12.67 14.72 -16.83
N SER A 645 -13.51 14.51 -17.85
CA SER A 645 -14.91 14.13 -17.66
C SER A 645 -15.09 12.66 -17.27
N VAL A 646 -14.12 11.79 -17.58
CA VAL A 646 -14.16 10.36 -17.28
C VAL A 646 -14.22 10.13 -15.78
N LYS A 647 -15.07 9.19 -15.34
CA LYS A 647 -15.23 8.79 -13.94
C LYS A 647 -14.85 7.31 -13.80
N VAL A 648 -13.81 7.04 -13.02
CA VAL A 648 -13.31 5.71 -12.68
C VAL A 648 -13.70 5.43 -11.24
N CYS A 649 -14.47 4.37 -11.02
CA CYS A 649 -14.89 3.94 -9.70
C CYS A 649 -14.42 2.51 -9.45
N ASP A 650 -13.68 2.30 -8.36
CA ASP A 650 -13.38 0.96 -7.85
C ASP A 650 -14.23 0.68 -6.59
N PRO A 651 -15.27 -0.17 -6.69
CA PRO A 651 -16.19 -0.45 -5.58
C PRO A 651 -15.63 -1.45 -4.54
N ALA A 652 -14.41 -1.95 -4.72
CA ALA A 652 -13.71 -2.80 -3.76
C ALA A 652 -12.21 -2.46 -3.82
N MET A 653 -11.91 -1.19 -3.61
CA MET A 653 -10.62 -0.62 -4.00
C MET A 653 -9.41 -1.18 -3.26
N GLY A 654 -9.61 -1.80 -2.08
CA GLY A 654 -8.52 -2.24 -1.24
C GLY A 654 -7.56 -1.08 -0.95
N SER A 655 -6.26 -1.33 -1.11
CA SER A 655 -5.22 -0.29 -1.00
C SER A 655 -5.08 0.61 -2.25
N GLY A 656 -5.97 0.51 -3.24
CA GLY A 656 -6.05 1.43 -4.38
C GLY A 656 -5.17 1.11 -5.60
N SER A 657 -4.78 -0.16 -5.84
CA SER A 657 -3.93 -0.53 -7.00
C SER A 657 -4.50 -0.08 -8.35
N PHE A 658 -5.79 -0.34 -8.59
CA PHE A 658 -6.47 0.07 -9.82
C PHE A 658 -6.61 1.60 -9.89
N LEU A 659 -6.86 2.26 -8.75
CA LEU A 659 -7.00 3.71 -8.68
C LEU A 659 -5.67 4.41 -9.02
N VAL A 660 -4.55 3.91 -8.52
CA VAL A 660 -3.22 4.45 -8.85
C VAL A 660 -2.84 4.17 -10.30
N ALA A 661 -3.11 2.96 -10.80
CA ALA A 661 -2.89 2.64 -12.22
C ALA A 661 -3.71 3.57 -13.13
N ALA A 662 -4.98 3.83 -12.78
CA ALA A 662 -5.85 4.75 -13.51
C ALA A 662 -5.34 6.19 -13.43
N LEU A 663 -4.94 6.65 -12.24
CA LEU A 663 -4.35 7.97 -12.05
C LEU A 663 -3.15 8.19 -12.99
N ASN A 664 -2.19 7.26 -12.99
CA ASN A 664 -0.98 7.39 -13.79
C ASN A 664 -1.30 7.38 -15.29
N TYR A 665 -2.12 6.43 -15.76
CA TYR A 665 -2.48 6.35 -17.17
C TYR A 665 -3.28 7.56 -17.68
N ILE A 666 -4.28 8.02 -16.91
CA ILE A 666 -5.06 9.21 -17.26
C ILE A 666 -4.16 10.45 -17.27
N THR A 667 -3.21 10.55 -16.32
CA THR A 667 -2.26 11.66 -16.26
C THR A 667 -1.37 11.70 -17.50
N ASP A 668 -0.84 10.56 -17.93
CA ASP A 668 -0.02 10.47 -19.13
C ASP A 668 -0.83 10.86 -20.37
N CYS A 669 -2.05 10.33 -20.54
CA CYS A 669 -2.93 10.71 -21.64
C CYS A 669 -3.29 12.21 -21.61
N LEU A 670 -3.56 12.75 -20.42
CA LEU A 670 -3.88 14.17 -20.24
C LEU A 670 -2.68 15.05 -20.59
N TYR A 671 -1.46 14.65 -20.20
CA TYR A 671 -0.24 15.35 -20.57
C TYR A 671 -0.04 15.38 -22.09
N SER A 672 -0.15 14.25 -22.77
CA SER A 672 -0.04 14.17 -24.24
C SER A 672 -1.16 14.96 -24.93
N SER A 673 -2.37 14.95 -24.37
CA SER A 673 -3.49 15.79 -24.82
C SER A 673 -3.17 17.29 -24.76
N LEU A 674 -2.49 17.78 -23.73
CA LEU A 674 -2.16 19.21 -23.64
C LEU A 674 -1.20 19.66 -24.75
N TRP A 675 -0.30 18.78 -25.19
CA TRP A 675 0.57 19.04 -26.33
C TRP A 675 -0.20 19.01 -27.66
N GLU A 676 -0.95 17.94 -27.92
CA GLU A 676 -1.74 17.78 -29.15
C GLU A 676 -2.71 18.95 -29.38
N HIS A 677 -3.35 19.42 -28.30
CA HIS A 677 -4.36 20.48 -28.35
C HIS A 677 -3.78 21.88 -28.05
N ASN A 678 -2.45 22.05 -28.09
CA ASN A 678 -1.75 23.34 -27.92
C ASN A 678 -2.18 24.14 -26.68
N ARG A 679 -2.21 23.48 -25.51
CA ARG A 679 -2.71 24.05 -24.24
C ARG A 679 -1.63 24.68 -23.35
N PHE A 680 -0.38 24.69 -23.79
CA PHE A 680 0.72 25.38 -23.10
C PHE A 680 0.91 26.80 -23.65
N ARG A 681 1.02 27.79 -22.75
CA ARG A 681 1.35 29.17 -23.10
C ARG A 681 2.56 29.65 -22.31
N SER A 682 3.63 30.03 -23.00
CA SER A 682 4.80 30.67 -22.38
C SER A 682 4.44 32.09 -21.92
N LEU A 683 4.79 32.42 -20.67
CA LEU A 683 4.65 33.75 -20.06
C LEU A 683 6.04 34.43 -19.92
N PRO A 684 6.10 35.75 -19.68
CA PRO A 684 7.33 36.42 -19.24
C PRO A 684 7.87 35.85 -17.92
N GLU A 685 9.15 36.07 -17.58
CA GLU A 685 9.80 35.63 -16.32
C GLU A 685 9.93 34.11 -16.13
N ASP A 686 10.19 33.36 -17.20
CA ASP A 686 10.47 31.91 -17.17
C ASP A 686 9.34 31.02 -16.61
N GLN A 687 8.10 31.47 -16.78
CA GLN A 687 6.89 30.78 -16.34
C GLN A 687 6.09 30.21 -17.52
N THR A 688 5.38 29.11 -17.29
CA THR A 688 4.45 28.53 -18.26
C THR A 688 3.06 28.40 -17.65
N ALA A 689 2.06 28.93 -18.34
CA ALA A 689 0.66 28.72 -18.00
C ALA A 689 0.12 27.49 -18.73
N VAL A 690 -0.52 26.59 -17.97
CA VAL A 690 -1.30 25.48 -18.53
C VAL A 690 -2.76 25.90 -18.54
N VAL A 691 -3.39 25.92 -19.72
CA VAL A 691 -4.82 26.21 -19.84
C VAL A 691 -5.59 24.90 -19.75
N LEU A 692 -6.16 24.64 -18.57
CA LEU A 692 -7.01 23.48 -18.33
C LEU A 692 -8.49 23.79 -18.63
N PRO A 693 -9.27 22.78 -19.03
CA PRO A 693 -10.62 22.91 -19.60
C PRO A 693 -11.68 23.58 -18.72
N PHE A 694 -11.54 23.42 -17.39
CA PHE A 694 -12.46 23.98 -16.39
C PHE A 694 -11.86 25.20 -15.67
N GLY A 695 -10.69 25.68 -16.10
CA GLY A 695 -10.12 26.94 -15.64
C GLY A 695 -10.48 28.07 -16.59
N GLU A 696 -10.85 29.24 -16.05
CA GLU A 696 -10.90 30.46 -16.86
C GLU A 696 -9.51 30.73 -17.49
N ARG A 697 -9.46 31.50 -18.59
CA ARG A 697 -8.19 31.98 -19.15
C ARG A 697 -7.38 32.65 -18.04
N SER A 698 -6.13 32.21 -17.87
CA SER A 698 -5.16 32.81 -16.95
C SER A 698 -5.14 34.34 -17.09
N LYS A 699 -5.51 35.04 -16.01
CA LYS A 699 -5.49 36.50 -15.82
C LYS A 699 -4.18 36.97 -15.17
N GLY A 700 -3.26 36.06 -14.85
CA GLY A 700 -1.97 36.35 -14.21
C GLY A 700 -2.08 36.67 -12.73
N LEU A 701 -3.15 36.23 -12.05
CA LEU A 701 -3.34 36.45 -10.61
C LEU A 701 -2.55 35.40 -9.80
N LEU A 702 -2.10 35.77 -8.59
CA LEU A 702 -1.42 34.89 -7.61
C LEU A 702 -2.08 33.51 -7.36
N PRO A 703 -3.42 33.32 -7.46
CA PRO A 703 -4.07 32.02 -7.28
C PRO A 703 -4.08 31.10 -8.51
N GLU A 704 -3.55 31.55 -9.66
CA GLU A 704 -3.54 30.74 -10.87
C GLU A 704 -2.44 29.67 -10.84
N ASP A 705 -2.71 28.52 -11.46
CA ASP A 705 -1.79 27.37 -11.50
C ASP A 705 -0.68 27.61 -12.53
N ILE A 706 0.18 28.57 -12.21
CA ILE A 706 1.36 28.92 -13.00
C ILE A 706 2.47 27.95 -12.62
N ILE A 707 3.03 27.28 -13.62
CA ILE A 707 4.17 26.40 -13.39
C ILE A 707 5.43 27.27 -13.52
N PRO A 708 6.25 27.39 -12.45
CA PRO A 708 7.47 28.20 -12.45
C PRO A 708 8.60 27.46 -13.16
N CYS A 709 8.39 27.17 -14.43
CA CYS A 709 9.40 26.73 -15.37
C CYS A 709 8.91 26.87 -16.81
N ARG A 710 9.85 26.98 -17.74
CA ARG A 710 9.58 27.05 -19.17
C ARG A 710 9.25 25.67 -19.75
N THR A 711 8.61 25.62 -20.92
CA THR A 711 8.34 24.35 -21.64
C THR A 711 9.60 23.61 -22.05
N ASP A 712 10.72 24.32 -22.21
CA ASP A 712 12.04 23.77 -22.49
C ASP A 712 12.87 23.50 -21.23
N ASP A 713 12.32 23.81 -20.05
CA ASP A 713 12.94 23.48 -18.77
C ASP A 713 12.96 21.97 -18.60
N GLU A 714 14.05 21.60 -17.99
CA GLU A 714 14.38 20.26 -17.75
C GLU A 714 13.43 19.52 -16.76
N ALA A 715 12.89 20.21 -15.77
CA ALA A 715 11.92 19.66 -14.82
C ALA A 715 10.46 19.81 -15.27
N PHE A 716 10.22 20.33 -16.49
CA PHE A 716 8.88 20.74 -16.95
C PHE A 716 7.86 19.60 -16.89
N GLU A 717 8.13 18.47 -17.56
CA GLU A 717 7.20 17.34 -17.59
C GLU A 717 6.86 16.84 -16.18
N MET A 718 7.86 16.72 -15.30
CA MET A 718 7.66 16.25 -13.93
C MET A 718 6.75 17.20 -13.14
N LYS A 719 7.05 18.51 -13.18
CA LYS A 719 6.26 19.54 -12.48
C LYS A 719 4.84 19.60 -13.03
N VAL A 720 4.66 19.51 -14.35
CA VAL A 720 3.33 19.47 -14.99
C VAL A 720 2.57 18.23 -14.57
N LYS A 721 3.15 17.03 -14.71
CA LYS A 721 2.48 15.77 -14.34
C LYS A 721 2.10 15.74 -12.86
N ALA A 722 2.93 16.29 -11.96
CA ALA A 722 2.57 16.42 -10.55
C ALA A 722 1.28 17.25 -10.33
N ARG A 723 1.11 18.35 -11.08
CA ARG A 723 -0.12 19.16 -11.08
C ARG A 723 -1.29 18.41 -11.70
N LEU A 724 -1.09 17.79 -12.86
CA LEU A 724 -2.12 17.02 -13.56
C LEU A 724 -2.67 15.86 -12.72
N LYS A 725 -1.80 15.15 -11.99
CA LYS A 725 -2.23 14.09 -11.06
C LYS A 725 -3.27 14.61 -10.06
N ARG A 726 -3.14 15.85 -9.54
CA ARG A 726 -4.14 16.45 -8.64
C ARG A 726 -5.48 16.64 -9.33
N TYR A 727 -5.49 17.17 -10.55
CA TYR A 727 -6.72 17.30 -11.33
C TYR A 727 -7.38 15.96 -11.63
N VAL A 728 -6.60 14.93 -11.94
CA VAL A 728 -7.09 13.58 -12.21
C VAL A 728 -7.69 12.94 -10.96
N VAL A 729 -6.98 12.99 -9.82
CA VAL A 729 -7.51 12.47 -8.55
C VAL A 729 -8.83 13.16 -8.19
N GLU A 730 -8.89 14.48 -8.32
CA GLU A 730 -10.05 15.28 -7.92
C GLU A 730 -11.26 15.12 -8.84
N ARG A 731 -11.05 14.90 -10.15
CA ARG A 731 -12.15 14.83 -11.12
C ARG A 731 -12.52 13.41 -11.49
N CYS A 732 -11.56 12.51 -11.59
CA CYS A 732 -11.73 11.22 -12.25
C CYS A 732 -11.79 10.03 -11.29
N ILE A 733 -11.16 10.09 -10.12
CA ILE A 733 -10.95 8.92 -9.26
C ILE A 733 -11.99 8.85 -8.13
N TYR A 734 -12.64 7.69 -7.99
CA TYR A 734 -13.63 7.37 -6.95
C TYR A 734 -13.40 5.94 -6.47
N GLY A 735 -13.74 5.66 -5.21
CA GLY A 735 -13.63 4.31 -4.70
C GLY A 735 -14.40 4.06 -3.42
N VAL A 736 -14.72 2.80 -3.18
CA VAL A 736 -15.43 2.34 -2.00
C VAL A 736 -14.74 1.07 -1.47
N ASP A 737 -14.60 0.97 -0.16
CA ASP A 737 -14.16 -0.27 0.49
C ASP A 737 -14.85 -0.42 1.85
N ILE A 738 -15.16 -1.65 2.25
CA ILE A 738 -15.82 -1.93 3.53
C ILE A 738 -14.86 -1.77 4.71
N ASN A 739 -13.55 -1.97 4.48
CA ASN A 739 -12.54 -1.88 5.51
C ASN A 739 -11.99 -0.45 5.58
N HIS A 740 -12.21 0.24 6.70
CA HIS A 740 -11.71 1.59 6.93
C HIS A 740 -10.20 1.71 6.71
N LEU A 741 -9.41 0.70 7.11
CA LEU A 741 -7.96 0.72 6.92
C LEU A 741 -7.60 0.71 5.42
N ALA A 742 -8.33 -0.05 4.60
CA ALA A 742 -8.14 -0.10 3.16
C ALA A 742 -8.33 1.29 2.53
N VAL A 743 -9.41 1.97 2.92
CA VAL A 743 -9.72 3.32 2.46
C VAL A 743 -8.59 4.30 2.80
N GLU A 744 -8.06 4.25 4.03
CA GLU A 744 -6.94 5.11 4.44
C GLU A 744 -5.66 4.81 3.66
N LEU A 745 -5.40 3.53 3.36
CA LEU A 745 -4.25 3.14 2.57
C LEU A 745 -4.38 3.51 1.10
N ALA A 746 -5.59 3.43 0.53
CA ALA A 746 -5.86 3.93 -0.82
C ALA A 746 -5.64 5.44 -0.91
N LYS A 747 -6.09 6.21 0.09
CA LYS A 747 -5.79 7.66 0.19
C LYS A 747 -4.28 7.89 0.24
N LEU A 748 -3.57 7.15 1.08
CA LEU A 748 -2.12 7.22 1.22
C LEU A 748 -1.41 6.90 -0.09
N SER A 749 -1.80 5.84 -0.80
CA SER A 749 -1.23 5.48 -2.11
C SER A 749 -1.42 6.59 -3.14
N LEU A 750 -2.60 7.21 -3.19
CA LEU A 750 -2.84 8.37 -4.07
C LEU A 750 -2.05 9.61 -3.63
N TRP A 751 -1.93 9.86 -2.32
CA TRP A 751 -1.11 10.96 -1.80
C TRP A 751 0.36 10.77 -2.13
N VAL A 752 0.91 9.56 -1.95
CA VAL A 752 2.28 9.20 -2.35
C VAL A 752 2.51 9.50 -3.82
N GLU A 753 1.56 9.14 -4.68
CA GLU A 753 1.64 9.40 -6.13
C GLU A 753 1.53 10.87 -6.51
N THR A 754 0.82 11.67 -5.70
CA THR A 754 0.52 13.09 -5.97
C THR A 754 1.36 14.06 -5.13
N MET A 755 2.20 13.56 -4.23
CA MET A 755 2.97 14.38 -3.28
C MET A 755 3.96 15.27 -4.03
N ASP A 756 3.96 16.55 -3.69
CA ASP A 756 4.83 17.57 -4.28
C ASP A 756 5.28 18.53 -3.18
N ARG A 757 6.53 18.99 -3.22
CA ARG A 757 7.13 19.84 -2.18
C ARG A 757 6.38 21.15 -1.95
N GLY A 758 5.68 21.65 -2.97
CA GLY A 758 4.96 22.92 -2.93
C GLY A 758 3.45 22.79 -2.74
N LEU A 759 2.90 21.59 -2.55
CA LEU A 759 1.46 21.35 -2.58
C LEU A 759 0.95 20.50 -1.41
N PRO A 760 -0.18 20.89 -0.78
CA PRO A 760 -0.77 20.10 0.32
C PRO A 760 -1.28 18.74 -0.17
N PHE A 761 -1.64 17.83 0.74
CA PHE A 761 -2.40 16.64 0.32
C PHE A 761 -3.79 17.03 -0.16
N GLY A 762 -4.37 16.22 -1.04
CA GLY A 762 -5.72 16.45 -1.56
C GLY A 762 -6.75 15.92 -0.57
N PHE A 763 -7.90 16.59 -0.47
CA PHE A 763 -8.98 16.17 0.41
C PHE A 763 -9.82 15.11 -0.32
N LEU A 764 -9.64 13.84 0.03
CA LEU A 764 -10.22 12.73 -0.73
C LEU A 764 -11.47 12.10 -0.11
N ASP A 765 -11.92 12.57 1.05
CA ASP A 765 -13.04 11.94 1.77
C ASP A 765 -14.36 12.02 0.99
N HIS A 766 -14.51 12.99 0.10
CA HIS A 766 -15.67 13.11 -0.79
C HIS A 766 -15.65 12.13 -1.98
N LYS A 767 -14.52 11.44 -2.22
CA LYS A 767 -14.29 10.51 -3.35
C LYS A 767 -14.10 9.07 -2.93
N LEU A 768 -13.38 8.86 -1.83
CA LEU A 768 -13.09 7.55 -1.27
C LEU A 768 -13.95 7.33 -0.03
N LYS A 769 -14.85 6.34 -0.09
CA LYS A 769 -15.83 6.09 0.98
C LYS A 769 -15.60 4.75 1.66
N CYS A 770 -15.71 4.75 2.98
CA CYS A 770 -15.81 3.52 3.77
C CYS A 770 -17.25 3.03 3.76
N GLY A 771 -17.48 1.84 3.21
CA GLY A 771 -18.77 1.19 3.22
C GLY A 771 -18.90 -0.02 2.31
N ASN A 772 -20.07 -0.63 2.35
CA ASN A 772 -20.42 -1.84 1.65
C ASN A 772 -21.07 -1.49 0.30
N SER A 773 -20.31 -1.69 -0.76
CA SER A 773 -20.74 -1.41 -2.14
C SER A 773 -21.92 -2.26 -2.62
N LEU A 774 -22.28 -3.34 -1.91
CA LEU A 774 -23.42 -4.19 -2.25
C LEU A 774 -24.74 -3.67 -1.68
N VAL A 775 -24.70 -2.84 -0.62
CA VAL A 775 -25.91 -2.38 0.06
C VAL A 775 -25.94 -0.86 0.23
N GLY A 776 -27.01 -0.28 -0.31
CA GLY A 776 -27.34 1.13 -0.14
C GLY A 776 -28.76 1.42 -0.57
N CYS A 777 -29.22 2.63 -0.28
CA CYS A 777 -30.55 3.09 -0.64
C CYS A 777 -30.45 4.21 -1.68
N TRP A 778 -31.22 4.10 -2.76
CA TRP A 778 -31.35 5.17 -3.76
C TRP A 778 -32.27 6.27 -3.23
N ALA A 779 -31.94 7.53 -3.56
CA ALA A 779 -32.71 8.69 -3.12
C ALA A 779 -34.19 8.70 -3.54
N ASP A 780 -34.57 7.92 -4.56
CA ASP A 780 -35.96 7.76 -5.02
C ASP A 780 -36.67 6.55 -4.39
N ARG A 781 -35.99 5.77 -3.54
CA ARG A 781 -36.51 4.52 -2.95
C ARG A 781 -36.48 4.45 -1.44
N PHE A 782 -35.86 5.39 -0.74
CA PHE A 782 -35.76 5.35 0.73
C PHE A 782 -37.10 5.39 1.46
N GLN A 783 -38.14 5.90 0.79
CA GLN A 783 -39.52 5.91 1.26
C GLN A 783 -40.24 4.58 1.01
N GLU A 784 -39.71 3.70 0.16
CA GLU A 784 -40.31 2.40 -0.11
C GLU A 784 -39.90 1.41 0.99
N TYR A 785 -40.89 0.80 1.66
CA TYR A 785 -40.60 -0.24 2.64
C TYR A 785 -39.90 -1.45 2.00
N PRO A 786 -38.72 -1.89 2.50
CA PRO A 786 -37.94 -2.98 1.91
C PRO A 786 -38.54 -4.37 2.24
N LEU A 787 -39.72 -4.67 1.67
CA LEU A 787 -40.50 -5.89 1.96
C LEU A 787 -39.70 -7.18 1.72
N LEU A 788 -38.82 -7.18 0.71
CA LEU A 788 -38.01 -8.34 0.35
C LEU A 788 -36.97 -8.71 1.42
N ALA A 789 -36.61 -7.79 2.32
CA ALA A 789 -35.71 -8.07 3.43
C ALA A 789 -36.22 -9.20 4.34
N TRP A 790 -37.54 -9.37 4.43
CA TRP A 790 -38.19 -10.42 5.25
C TRP A 790 -38.23 -11.79 4.59
N LYS A 791 -37.81 -11.91 3.32
CA LYS A 791 -37.68 -13.20 2.63
C LYS A 791 -36.33 -13.88 2.86
N ARG A 792 -35.44 -13.26 3.63
CA ARG A 792 -34.12 -13.82 3.97
C ARG A 792 -34.24 -14.97 4.97
N GLU A 793 -33.21 -15.81 5.02
CA GLU A 793 -33.04 -16.79 6.09
C GLU A 793 -32.37 -16.16 7.32
N GLY A 794 -32.71 -16.60 8.53
CA GLY A 794 -32.20 -16.04 9.80
C GLY A 794 -30.76 -16.43 10.14
N GLY A 795 -30.02 -17.06 9.21
CA GLY A 795 -28.64 -17.53 9.41
C GLY A 795 -28.50 -18.79 10.29
N ASP A 796 -29.51 -19.12 11.09
CA ASP A 796 -29.57 -20.27 12.00
C ASP A 796 -30.05 -21.59 11.36
N ALA A 797 -30.46 -21.56 10.09
CA ALA A 797 -30.98 -22.73 9.38
C ALA A 797 -29.94 -23.88 9.24
N LYS A 798 -28.65 -23.53 9.19
CA LYS A 798 -27.53 -24.46 8.99
C LYS A 798 -26.62 -24.63 10.21
N HIS A 799 -26.98 -24.06 11.36
CA HIS A 799 -26.14 -24.11 12.56
C HIS A 799 -26.55 -25.30 13.45
N ASP A 800 -25.60 -26.17 13.78
CA ASP A 800 -25.76 -27.24 14.77
C ASP A 800 -24.78 -26.95 15.92
N GLY A 801 -25.22 -26.26 16.97
CA GLY A 801 -24.33 -25.79 18.05
C GLY A 801 -25.03 -25.18 19.27
N VAL A 802 -24.25 -24.98 20.33
CA VAL A 802 -24.66 -24.64 21.71
C VAL A 802 -25.20 -23.20 21.86
N HIS A 803 -24.88 -22.29 20.94
CA HIS A 803 -25.21 -20.86 21.06
C HIS A 803 -26.59 -20.48 20.49
N HIS A 804 -27.10 -21.18 19.47
CA HIS A 804 -28.40 -20.86 18.86
C HIS A 804 -29.14 -22.13 18.44
N LYS A 805 -30.41 -22.24 18.84
CA LYS A 805 -31.28 -23.35 18.41
C LYS A 805 -31.66 -23.17 16.95
N LYS A 806 -31.51 -24.24 16.17
CA LYS A 806 -31.80 -24.30 14.73
C LYS A 806 -33.23 -23.82 14.41
N LYS A 807 -33.36 -22.97 13.39
CA LYS A 807 -34.61 -22.40 12.85
C LYS A 807 -35.40 -21.46 13.77
N VAL A 808 -34.95 -21.14 14.98
CA VAL A 808 -35.67 -20.21 15.87
C VAL A 808 -35.86 -18.85 15.21
N TRP A 809 -34.79 -18.19 14.78
CA TRP A 809 -34.89 -16.86 14.17
C TRP A 809 -35.51 -16.91 12.78
N THR A 810 -35.23 -17.96 12.00
CA THR A 810 -35.85 -18.13 10.69
C THR A 810 -37.38 -18.24 10.80
N GLU A 811 -37.92 -18.94 11.80
CA GLU A 811 -39.36 -19.00 12.04
C GLU A 811 -39.91 -17.71 12.66
N GLU A 812 -39.20 -17.05 13.58
CA GLU A 812 -39.61 -15.74 14.12
C GLU A 812 -39.73 -14.66 13.03
N ILE A 813 -38.80 -14.60 12.09
CA ILE A 813 -38.85 -13.68 10.93
C ILE A 813 -40.09 -13.95 10.08
N LYS A 814 -40.40 -15.23 9.80
CA LYS A 814 -41.61 -15.63 9.05
C LYS A 814 -42.90 -15.29 9.81
N ASP A 815 -42.90 -15.48 11.12
CA ASP A 815 -44.03 -15.16 11.99
C ASP A 815 -44.30 -13.65 12.00
N ILE A 816 -43.27 -12.82 12.15
CA ILE A 816 -43.41 -11.36 12.09
C ILE A 816 -43.85 -10.91 10.69
N TYR A 817 -43.28 -11.51 9.63
CA TYR A 817 -43.65 -11.22 8.25
C TYR A 817 -45.15 -11.46 7.99
N SER A 818 -45.66 -12.62 8.41
CA SER A 818 -47.04 -13.03 8.18
C SER A 818 -48.05 -12.34 9.10
N LYS A 819 -47.72 -12.18 10.39
CA LYS A 819 -48.65 -11.66 11.41
C LYS A 819 -48.65 -10.14 11.55
N LYS A 820 -47.54 -9.46 11.24
CA LYS A 820 -47.40 -7.99 11.40
C LYS A 820 -47.11 -7.28 10.07
N VAL A 821 -46.04 -7.64 9.37
CA VAL A 821 -45.55 -6.87 8.21
C VAL A 821 -46.57 -6.84 7.07
N LYS A 822 -47.07 -8.00 6.64
CA LYS A 822 -48.03 -8.07 5.53
C LYS A 822 -49.37 -7.38 5.85
N PRO A 823 -50.01 -7.62 7.02
CA PRO A 823 -51.25 -6.90 7.40
C PRO A 823 -51.06 -5.39 7.56
N GLU A 824 -49.97 -4.94 8.19
CA GLU A 824 -49.70 -3.50 8.35
C GLU A 824 -49.52 -2.82 6.99
N LEU A 825 -48.76 -3.43 6.08
CA LEU A 825 -48.55 -2.87 4.74
C LEU A 825 -49.86 -2.79 3.95
N GLU A 826 -50.70 -3.82 4.01
CA GLU A 826 -52.03 -3.83 3.38
C GLU A 826 -52.93 -2.71 3.94
N SER A 827 -52.94 -2.54 5.26
CA SER A 827 -53.71 -1.48 5.92
C SER A 827 -53.27 -0.06 5.51
N ILE A 828 -51.96 0.16 5.34
CA ILE A 828 -51.38 1.43 4.88
C ILE A 828 -51.77 1.67 3.41
N LEU A 829 -51.67 0.65 2.56
CA LEU A 829 -52.03 0.75 1.14
C LEU A 829 -53.51 1.03 0.91
N LEU A 830 -54.38 0.46 1.74
CA LEU A 830 -55.82 0.68 1.70
C LEU A 830 -56.25 2.01 2.34
N GLY A 831 -55.31 2.79 2.90
CA GLY A 831 -55.57 4.08 3.53
C GLY A 831 -56.33 3.97 4.86
N GLN A 832 -56.30 2.79 5.51
CA GLN A 832 -56.97 2.54 6.80
C GLN A 832 -56.17 3.10 7.99
N HIS A 833 -54.90 3.40 7.79
CA HIS A 833 -54.07 4.18 8.71
C HIS A 833 -53.58 5.44 7.99
N THR A 834 -53.81 6.61 8.58
CA THR A 834 -53.15 7.85 8.19
C THR A 834 -51.76 7.89 8.81
N LEU A 835 -50.73 8.09 7.98
CA LEU A 835 -49.36 8.32 8.43
C LEU A 835 -49.24 9.80 8.80
N ASP A 836 -49.79 10.17 9.94
CA ASP A 836 -49.95 11.59 10.32
C ASP A 836 -48.61 12.28 10.70
N ASP A 837 -47.50 11.55 10.78
CA ASP A 837 -46.15 12.05 11.13
C ASP A 837 -45.08 11.72 10.08
N TRP A 838 -45.44 11.63 8.79
CA TRP A 838 -44.44 11.49 7.74
C TRP A 838 -43.74 12.84 7.49
N GLU A 839 -42.63 13.11 8.17
CA GLU A 839 -41.84 14.37 8.04
C GLU A 839 -41.52 14.75 6.59
N TYR A 840 -41.32 13.74 5.73
CA TYR A 840 -41.06 13.88 4.29
C TYR A 840 -42.27 13.53 3.40
N GLY A 841 -43.50 13.80 3.84
CA GLY A 841 -44.75 13.44 3.15
C GLY A 841 -44.94 13.96 1.72
N ASP A 842 -43.95 14.66 1.16
CA ASP A 842 -43.84 15.01 -0.26
C ASP A 842 -42.43 14.65 -0.78
N ASP A 843 -42.34 13.71 -1.72
CA ASP A 843 -41.11 13.22 -2.37
C ASP A 843 -40.26 14.37 -2.98
N GLY A 844 -40.85 15.56 -3.14
CA GLY A 844 -40.19 16.77 -3.64
C GLY A 844 -39.08 17.31 -2.73
N VAL A 845 -39.24 17.29 -1.40
CA VAL A 845 -38.26 17.91 -0.46
C VAL A 845 -36.93 17.12 -0.41
N PRO A 846 -36.93 15.79 -0.19
CA PRO A 846 -35.70 14.98 -0.23
C PRO A 846 -35.00 15.04 -1.60
N ARG A 847 -35.77 15.04 -2.69
CA ARG A 847 -35.22 15.12 -4.05
C ARG A 847 -34.58 16.48 -4.32
N ALA A 848 -35.19 17.56 -3.84
CA ALA A 848 -34.62 18.89 -3.94
C ALA A 848 -33.33 19.00 -3.12
N LEU A 849 -33.31 18.46 -1.90
CA LEU A 849 -32.10 18.40 -1.06
C LEU A 849 -30.99 17.60 -1.73
N MET A 850 -31.27 16.41 -2.27
CA MET A 850 -30.27 15.61 -2.97
C MET A 850 -29.75 16.27 -4.25
N ALA A 851 -30.60 17.01 -4.98
CA ALA A 851 -30.19 17.80 -6.13
C ALA A 851 -29.29 18.98 -5.71
N ASP A 852 -29.60 19.66 -4.61
CA ASP A 852 -28.77 20.72 -4.03
C ASP A 852 -27.40 20.19 -3.59
N LEU A 853 -27.38 19.05 -2.88
CA LEU A 853 -26.13 18.39 -2.45
C LEU A 853 -25.29 17.92 -3.64
N GLY A 854 -25.92 17.38 -4.70
CA GLY A 854 -25.25 17.02 -5.94
C GLY A 854 -24.61 18.24 -6.62
N LYS A 855 -25.31 19.39 -6.60
CA LYS A 855 -24.77 20.66 -7.07
C LYS A 855 -23.59 21.13 -6.22
N ARG A 856 -23.69 21.08 -4.89
CA ARG A 856 -22.59 21.44 -3.98
C ARG A 856 -21.34 20.59 -4.22
N ILE A 857 -21.48 19.29 -4.48
CA ILE A 857 -20.34 18.42 -4.87
C ILE A 857 -19.74 18.87 -6.20
N ALA A 858 -20.56 19.28 -7.16
CA ALA A 858 -20.06 19.83 -8.42
C ALA A 858 -19.32 21.16 -8.19
N ASP A 859 -19.88 22.05 -7.37
CA ASP A 859 -19.29 23.34 -6.99
C ASP A 859 -17.94 23.15 -6.26
N LEU A 860 -17.74 22.04 -5.53
CA LEU A 860 -16.43 21.71 -4.96
C LEU A 860 -15.34 21.61 -6.05
N HIS A 861 -15.67 21.12 -7.25
CA HIS A 861 -14.70 21.00 -8.36
C HIS A 861 -14.32 22.34 -8.99
N ASP A 862 -15.07 23.40 -8.71
CA ASP A 862 -14.82 24.76 -9.19
C ASP A 862 -13.96 25.56 -8.20
N LEU A 863 -13.82 25.07 -6.96
CA LEU A 863 -12.87 25.63 -6.01
C LEU A 863 -11.42 25.34 -6.44
N PRO A 864 -10.49 26.31 -6.29
CA PRO A 864 -9.08 26.12 -6.60
C PRO A 864 -8.50 24.87 -5.93
N LEU A 865 -7.59 24.18 -6.62
CA LEU A 865 -6.87 23.03 -6.06
C LEU A 865 -5.64 23.43 -5.24
N PHE A 866 -5.29 24.72 -5.22
CA PHE A 866 -4.06 25.24 -4.65
C PHE A 866 -4.35 26.45 -3.74
N GLY A 867 -3.39 26.78 -2.87
CA GLY A 867 -3.53 27.87 -1.91
C GLY A 867 -4.64 27.58 -0.89
N ASP A 868 -5.49 28.58 -0.64
CA ASP A 868 -6.63 28.48 0.29
C ASP A 868 -7.78 27.59 -0.21
N GLY A 869 -7.71 27.11 -1.45
CA GLY A 869 -8.73 26.26 -2.06
C GLY A 869 -8.91 24.92 -1.36
N PHE A 870 -7.85 24.35 -0.78
CA PHE A 870 -7.92 23.08 -0.05
C PHE A 870 -8.80 23.18 1.21
N GLU A 871 -8.50 24.13 2.09
CA GLU A 871 -9.26 24.34 3.34
C GLU A 871 -10.72 24.70 3.04
N ARG A 872 -10.94 25.53 2.01
CA ARG A 872 -12.28 25.89 1.54
C ARG A 872 -13.07 24.68 1.05
N ARG A 873 -12.44 23.72 0.37
CA ARG A 873 -13.10 22.49 -0.12
C ARG A 873 -13.49 21.57 1.03
N GLU A 874 -12.57 21.33 1.96
CA GLU A 874 -12.85 20.53 3.16
C GLU A 874 -13.99 21.18 3.96
N GLN A 875 -13.93 22.48 4.20
CA GLN A 875 -14.96 23.23 4.93
C GLN A 875 -16.31 23.22 4.17
N ALA A 876 -16.31 23.42 2.85
CA ALA A 876 -17.52 23.37 2.04
C ALA A 876 -18.15 21.98 2.04
N TYR A 877 -17.34 20.91 2.01
CA TYR A 877 -17.83 19.54 2.13
C TYR A 877 -18.41 19.28 3.53
N ARG A 878 -17.68 19.62 4.61
CA ARG A 878 -18.16 19.41 5.98
C ARG A 878 -19.45 20.16 6.26
N SER A 879 -19.51 21.44 5.89
CA SER A 879 -20.72 22.24 6.07
C SER A 879 -21.91 21.71 5.26
N ALA A 880 -21.68 21.16 4.07
CA ALA A 880 -22.74 20.60 3.22
C ALA A 880 -23.26 19.24 3.70
N PHE A 881 -22.40 18.40 4.27
CA PHE A 881 -22.71 17.01 4.58
C PHE A 881 -22.62 16.69 6.08
N GLU A 882 -21.55 17.04 6.77
CA GLU A 882 -21.36 16.71 8.20
C GLU A 882 -22.24 17.58 9.10
N ASP A 883 -22.22 18.90 8.90
CA ASP A 883 -22.94 19.86 9.75
C ASP A 883 -24.39 20.08 9.33
N ASN A 884 -24.78 19.58 8.16
CA ASN A 884 -26.13 19.76 7.62
C ASN A 884 -27.11 18.78 8.26
N LYS A 885 -27.93 19.31 9.18
CA LYS A 885 -28.95 18.53 9.90
C LYS A 885 -29.93 17.81 8.97
N GLU A 886 -30.43 18.47 7.92
CA GLU A 886 -31.39 17.86 6.98
C GLU A 886 -30.78 16.65 6.26
N PHE A 887 -29.49 16.74 5.91
CA PHE A 887 -28.79 15.61 5.32
C PHE A 887 -28.56 14.48 6.33
N GLN A 888 -28.20 14.79 7.58
CA GLN A 888 -28.03 13.76 8.61
C GLN A 888 -29.35 13.04 8.93
N ASP A 889 -30.46 13.77 8.93
CA ASP A 889 -31.80 13.19 9.11
C ASP A 889 -32.16 12.29 7.92
N LEU A 890 -31.91 12.74 6.68
CA LEU A 890 -32.10 11.92 5.47
C LEU A 890 -31.22 10.67 5.45
N ARG A 891 -29.93 10.82 5.78
CA ARG A 891 -28.97 9.72 5.90
C ARG A 891 -29.45 8.69 6.92
N SER A 892 -29.95 9.15 8.07
CA SER A 892 -30.48 8.25 9.10
C SER A 892 -31.68 7.43 8.59
N ARG A 893 -32.47 7.96 7.65
CA ARG A 893 -33.55 7.20 6.98
C ARG A 893 -33.00 6.18 6.00
N PHE A 894 -31.93 6.49 5.28
CA PHE A 894 -31.27 5.53 4.39
C PHE A 894 -30.63 4.40 5.20
N ASP A 895 -30.01 4.75 6.33
CA ASP A 895 -29.46 3.79 7.29
C ASP A 895 -30.57 2.88 7.83
N LEU A 896 -31.74 3.41 8.19
CA LEU A 896 -32.90 2.61 8.60
C LEU A 896 -33.36 1.66 7.49
N TRP A 897 -33.49 2.16 6.25
CA TRP A 897 -33.87 1.34 5.09
C TRP A 897 -32.91 0.17 4.89
N CYS A 898 -31.61 0.42 4.96
CA CYS A 898 -30.59 -0.62 4.84
C CYS A 898 -30.58 -1.55 6.05
N ALA A 899 -30.79 -1.03 7.27
CA ALA A 899 -30.80 -1.80 8.50
C ALA A 899 -31.89 -2.88 8.50
N VAL A 900 -33.03 -2.66 7.82
CA VAL A 900 -34.07 -3.72 7.70
C VAL A 900 -33.50 -4.99 7.07
N TRP A 901 -32.57 -4.88 6.10
CA TRP A 901 -31.91 -6.02 5.45
C TRP A 901 -30.95 -6.80 6.36
N PHE A 902 -30.55 -6.23 7.48
CA PHE A 902 -29.61 -6.83 8.42
C PHE A 902 -30.14 -6.93 9.85
N TRP A 903 -31.44 -6.71 10.08
CA TRP A 903 -32.02 -6.68 11.42
C TRP A 903 -31.77 -7.99 12.20
N PRO A 904 -31.04 -8.00 13.32
CA PRO A 904 -30.71 -9.22 14.04
C PRO A 904 -31.95 -9.96 14.57
N GLY A 905 -31.89 -11.29 14.63
CA GLY A 905 -32.92 -12.11 15.28
C GLY A 905 -33.08 -11.77 16.77
N ASP A 906 -32.01 -11.35 17.44
CA ASP A 906 -32.04 -10.94 18.85
C ASP A 906 -32.79 -9.61 19.08
N TRP A 907 -33.07 -8.84 18.02
CA TRP A 907 -33.73 -7.53 18.08
C TRP A 907 -35.18 -7.59 17.61
N MET A 908 -35.79 -8.77 17.66
CA MET A 908 -37.18 -9.02 17.25
C MET A 908 -38.21 -8.61 18.31
N ASP A 909 -37.76 -8.10 19.47
CA ASP A 909 -38.55 -7.37 20.45
C ASP A 909 -39.12 -6.06 19.87
N GLU A 910 -38.34 -5.37 19.04
CA GLU A 910 -38.71 -4.13 18.35
C GLU A 910 -38.44 -4.25 16.84
N PRO A 911 -39.26 -5.01 16.10
CA PRO A 911 -39.03 -5.26 14.68
C PRO A 911 -39.37 -4.02 13.82
N PRO A 912 -38.62 -3.76 12.72
CA PRO A 912 -38.86 -2.63 11.83
C PRO A 912 -40.04 -2.93 10.89
N THR A 913 -41.25 -3.09 11.44
CA THR A 913 -42.48 -3.30 10.66
C THR A 913 -42.82 -2.06 9.83
N PRO A 914 -43.74 -2.12 8.84
CA PRO A 914 -44.10 -0.95 8.05
C PRO A 914 -44.49 0.26 8.89
N LYS A 915 -45.31 0.10 9.94
CA LYS A 915 -45.69 1.23 10.81
C LYS A 915 -44.48 1.82 11.53
N ALA A 916 -43.65 0.96 12.14
CA ALA A 916 -42.45 1.40 12.85
C ALA A 916 -41.39 1.98 11.91
N PHE A 917 -41.32 1.53 10.66
CA PHE A 917 -40.42 2.09 9.67
C PHE A 917 -40.80 3.53 9.28
N TYR A 918 -42.10 3.78 9.05
CA TYR A 918 -42.57 5.12 8.69
C TYR A 918 -42.53 6.08 9.87
N SER A 919 -42.81 5.61 11.08
CA SER A 919 -42.76 6.36 12.34
C SER A 919 -41.82 5.68 13.35
N PRO A 920 -40.49 5.79 13.17
CA PRO A 920 -39.52 5.05 13.98
C PRO A 920 -39.37 5.66 15.36
N SER A 921 -39.22 4.78 16.36
CA SER A 921 -38.82 5.18 17.71
C SER A 921 -37.35 5.63 17.72
N GLU A 922 -36.97 6.40 18.75
CA GLU A 922 -35.57 6.78 18.95
C GLU A 922 -34.66 5.56 19.17
N SER A 923 -35.16 4.53 19.86
CA SER A 923 -34.51 3.22 20.04
C SER A 923 -34.23 2.54 18.71
N MET A 924 -35.23 2.46 17.82
CA MET A 924 -35.08 1.87 16.49
C MET A 924 -34.07 2.63 15.64
N MET A 925 -34.09 3.95 15.66
CA MET A 925 -33.12 4.79 14.95
C MET A 925 -31.69 4.61 15.49
N LYS A 926 -31.53 4.34 16.80
CA LYS A 926 -30.23 4.02 17.40
C LYS A 926 -29.73 2.64 16.95
N ARG A 927 -30.61 1.63 16.95
CA ARG A 927 -30.32 0.27 16.43
C ARG A 927 -29.95 0.30 14.95
N ALA A 928 -30.68 1.06 14.14
CA ALA A 928 -30.40 1.24 12.72
C ALA A 928 -29.01 1.85 12.47
N ARG A 929 -28.66 2.92 13.20
CA ARG A 929 -27.32 3.54 13.12
C ARG A 929 -26.21 2.56 13.51
N ALA A 930 -26.41 1.77 14.55
CA ALA A 930 -25.45 0.74 14.96
C ALA A 930 -25.25 -0.34 13.87
N LEU A 931 -26.32 -0.79 13.20
CA LEU A 931 -26.23 -1.72 12.08
C LEU A 931 -25.55 -1.09 10.87
N ALA A 932 -25.88 0.17 10.56
CA ALA A 932 -25.25 0.90 9.47
C ALA A 932 -23.74 1.05 9.68
N GLN A 933 -23.30 1.33 10.91
CA GLN A 933 -21.89 1.38 11.28
C GLN A 933 -21.21 0.00 11.19
N LYS A 934 -21.88 -1.06 11.67
CA LYS A 934 -21.35 -2.43 11.64
C LYS A 934 -21.20 -3.00 10.23
N PHE A 935 -22.17 -2.76 9.36
CA PHE A 935 -22.22 -3.31 8.00
C PHE A 935 -21.75 -2.34 6.92
N GLY A 936 -21.31 -1.14 7.29
CA GLY A 936 -20.76 -0.13 6.39
C GLY A 936 -21.79 0.44 5.41
N VAL A 937 -23.03 0.71 5.81
CA VAL A 937 -24.06 1.19 4.88
C VAL A 937 -23.71 2.54 4.26
N LEU A 938 -23.86 2.67 2.94
CA LEU A 938 -23.70 3.93 2.21
C LEU A 938 -25.03 4.48 1.68
N PRO A 939 -25.30 5.79 1.84
CA PRO A 939 -26.37 6.44 1.11
C PRO A 939 -26.00 6.55 -0.39
N LEU A 940 -26.78 5.95 -1.29
CA LEU A 940 -26.51 5.99 -2.74
C LEU A 940 -27.26 7.17 -3.38
N GLY A 941 -26.52 7.93 -4.21
CA GLY A 941 -26.98 9.17 -4.84
C GLY A 941 -28.13 9.00 -5.85
N ALA A 942 -28.61 10.13 -6.39
CA ALA A 942 -29.76 10.17 -7.30
C ALA A 942 -29.50 9.43 -8.63
N GLY A 943 -30.24 8.36 -8.88
CA GLY A 943 -30.25 7.66 -10.16
C GLY A 943 -31.01 8.45 -11.23
N VAL A 944 -30.41 8.60 -12.41
CA VAL A 944 -31.14 9.05 -13.61
C VAL A 944 -32.20 7.99 -13.94
N PRO A 945 -33.48 8.35 -14.16
CA PRO A 945 -34.51 7.37 -14.44
C PRO A 945 -34.16 6.57 -15.70
N ARG A 946 -34.09 5.24 -15.55
CA ARG A 946 -34.02 4.31 -16.68
C ARG A 946 -35.16 4.65 -17.64
N ARG A 947 -34.83 5.12 -18.86
CA ARG A 947 -35.79 5.20 -19.96
C ARG A 947 -36.28 3.80 -20.28
N VAL A 948 -37.37 3.38 -19.64
CA VAL A 948 -38.19 2.27 -20.11
C VAL A 948 -38.73 2.71 -21.47
N ARG A 949 -38.26 2.05 -22.55
CA ARG A 949 -38.89 2.14 -23.88
C ARG A 949 -40.34 1.64 -23.75
N GLN A 950 -41.27 2.52 -23.41
CA GLN A 950 -42.70 2.23 -23.50
C GLN A 950 -43.11 2.27 -24.98
N ARG A 951 -43.46 1.10 -25.52
CA ARG A 951 -44.26 1.01 -26.75
C ARG A 951 -45.58 1.74 -26.52
N GLY A 952 -45.92 2.62 -27.44
CA GLY A 952 -47.04 3.56 -27.30
C GLY A 952 -48.39 2.88 -27.09
N ARG A 953 -49.10 3.33 -26.05
CA ARG A 953 -50.56 3.41 -26.05
C ARG A 953 -50.97 4.77 -25.50
N ARG A 954 -51.62 5.56 -26.36
CA ARG A 954 -52.26 6.84 -26.03
C ARG A 954 -53.29 6.62 -24.92
N LEU A 955 -53.18 7.33 -23.80
CA LEU A 955 -54.29 7.56 -22.88
C LEU A 955 -54.36 9.05 -22.54
N ARG A 956 -55.57 9.59 -22.70
CA ARG A 956 -55.93 11.01 -22.68
C ARG A 956 -55.67 11.66 -21.32
N ARG A 957 -55.28 12.94 -21.35
CA ARG A 957 -55.27 13.87 -20.21
C ARG A 957 -56.64 13.94 -19.54
N ARG A 958 -56.68 13.75 -18.22
CA ARG A 958 -57.68 14.35 -17.32
C ARG A 958 -56.95 14.98 -16.13
N SER A 959 -57.39 16.19 -15.81
CA SER A 959 -56.88 17.16 -14.86
C SER A 959 -57.15 16.80 -13.40
N GLY A 960 -56.16 17.11 -12.53
CA GLY A 960 -56.36 17.57 -11.14
C GLY A 960 -56.61 16.52 -10.05
N LYS A 961 -55.54 16.13 -9.31
CA LYS A 961 -55.46 15.86 -7.85
C LYS A 961 -54.03 15.38 -7.48
N PRO A 962 -53.56 15.56 -6.22
CA PRO A 962 -52.16 15.34 -5.85
C PRO A 962 -51.77 13.85 -5.87
N ALA A 963 -50.49 13.59 -6.13
CA ALA A 963 -49.93 12.30 -6.52
C ALA A 963 -49.68 11.33 -5.34
N MET A 964 -50.74 10.77 -4.75
CA MET A 964 -50.62 9.56 -3.89
C MET A 964 -50.64 8.23 -4.69
N GLY A 965 -50.89 8.27 -6.00
CA GLY A 965 -51.16 7.08 -6.82
C GLY A 965 -49.93 6.29 -7.31
N GLY A 966 -48.73 6.87 -7.27
CA GLY A 966 -47.51 6.23 -7.82
C GLY A 966 -47.02 5.06 -6.96
N ILE A 967 -46.98 5.26 -5.64
CA ILE A 967 -46.47 4.30 -4.65
C ILE A 967 -47.45 3.13 -4.50
N GLN A 968 -48.75 3.41 -4.43
CA GLN A 968 -49.79 2.37 -4.42
C GLN A 968 -49.75 1.47 -5.66
N ALA A 969 -49.48 2.02 -6.85
CA ALA A 969 -49.42 1.23 -8.08
C ALA A 969 -48.18 0.31 -8.14
N HIS A 970 -47.04 0.76 -7.64
CA HIS A 970 -45.80 -0.02 -7.65
C HIS A 970 -45.84 -1.16 -6.62
N ILE A 971 -46.29 -0.87 -5.39
CA ILE A 971 -46.41 -1.88 -4.32
C ILE A 971 -47.51 -2.90 -4.65
N LYS A 972 -48.62 -2.47 -5.29
CA LYS A 972 -49.64 -3.38 -5.80
C LYS A 972 -49.10 -4.30 -6.90
N GLY A 973 -48.15 -3.82 -7.72
CA GLY A 973 -47.41 -4.65 -8.69
C GLY A 973 -46.51 -5.70 -8.02
N ILE A 974 -45.85 -5.37 -6.92
CA ILE A 974 -45.02 -6.30 -6.14
C ILE A 974 -45.90 -7.35 -5.44
N LEU A 975 -47.00 -6.94 -4.80
CA LEU A 975 -47.95 -7.84 -4.13
C LEU A 975 -48.72 -8.76 -5.10
N LEU A 976 -48.90 -8.36 -6.37
CA LEU A 976 -49.48 -9.21 -7.41
C LEU A 976 -48.47 -10.17 -8.05
N SER A 977 -47.17 -9.95 -7.82
CA SER A 977 -46.07 -10.81 -8.32
C SER A 977 -45.56 -11.82 -7.28
N ILE A 978 -46.03 -11.70 -6.03
CA ILE A 978 -45.87 -12.66 -4.92
C ILE A 978 -47.15 -13.48 -4.84
#